data_AF-A0A256IJB4-F1
#
_entry.id   AF-A0A256IJB4-F1
#
_cell.length_a   1.000
_cell.length_b   1.000
_cell.length_c   1.000
_cell.angle_alpha   90.00
_cell.angle_beta   90.00
_cell.angle_gamma   90.00
#
_symmetry.space_group_name_H-M   'P 1'
#
loop_
_entity.id
_entity.type
_entity.pdbx_description
1 polymer ?
#
loop_
_entity_poly.entity_id
_entity_poly.type
_entity_poly.pdbx_seq_one_letter_code
_entity_poly.pdbx_strand_id
1 'polypeptide(L)'
;MQDVFINAVQALGRDATYDELHDRLDRLGITDTPLTASYRSLITNLCRGHETDAWELLTEIRRLGSGHTTTNDVLATANIFRYTARIRDAPPVITVTVNHDTIRSMPRDQRSDVFRLLSTLSHGLDVRLVTGRVTRAWLRDQHRDDLTAVNNWPDTRRGEPSIDTALATLDPDGLPVAVLRRIHNEPGGTVTYNQLYTVTQHSDSRVRQCLSELSDLGLVDTYRASKTKKAETRPAARTVLSELDAVHGQQTTLQTSVNEPPKSQIQRRVHADAALGQEVSKDRTADNNDRTADSTATADSLAAPAEPPVEECDRGPYRTVYMPRWKHAAIAGAAGGDGRVSVLDTAHDHGLDRHTQQVSVLPGECEVAVSVNASSPLSYTVGAAVALASPLVIDAALTDDVVDELLDEVPVAVLRLARQVGCVSIDTVSGPESVRDAFVEWGESIADRSRQLKHGEYGDCESRDEFLSELLQDAHGLYGSVVHVLDAAGYDVLRDVHVPGTVGSASRLDDIAESIAHSVAIQSVYESFAAYRQLYEDREEKRELAFTAQVDAADPVGELLGGVVVRGGSGHRLVDPLRDAFESFELHADAPEFNVPITVQDGVERSDVAVAAARVLRWKDFRVTSECVDVLYGVLQSPFGAARALRWLGSADRSPGREVVMRDVRYAVEQVGVEWVFPRLPASAGRVLSGVLALSAGGEGGASRVTVAGIADTSGVSRQTVRNYRDVLVAAGVVAVGSGGWRCVFGAAGSDGCGSDAGTGVGAGSGSQCGAGR
;
A
#
# COMPACT_ATOMS: atom_id res chain seq x y z
N MET A 1 -26.24 26.00 4.01
CA MET A 1 -26.48 24.95 5.04
C MET A 1 -27.95 24.88 5.42
N GLN A 2 -28.57 25.98 5.87
CA GLN A 2 -30.00 26.01 6.25
C GLN A 2 -30.92 25.45 5.15
N ASP A 3 -30.75 25.90 3.89
CA ASP A 3 -31.55 25.40 2.77
C ASP A 3 -31.39 23.89 2.54
N VAL A 4 -30.20 23.32 2.81
CA VAL A 4 -29.95 21.88 2.65
C VAL A 4 -30.67 21.09 3.73
N PHE A 5 -30.72 21.61 4.96
CA PHE A 5 -31.55 21.03 6.03
C PHE A 5 -33.05 21.11 5.71
N ILE A 6 -33.55 22.27 5.25
CA ILE A 6 -34.96 22.42 4.85
C ILE A 6 -35.33 21.47 3.70
N ASN A 7 -34.48 21.34 2.69
CA ASN A 7 -34.66 20.37 1.60
C ASN A 7 -34.65 18.91 2.11
N ALA A 8 -33.82 18.59 3.12
CA ALA A 8 -33.81 17.27 3.75
C ALA A 8 -35.11 16.97 4.51
N VAL A 9 -35.65 17.95 5.23
CA VAL A 9 -36.97 17.83 5.89
C VAL A 9 -38.07 17.64 4.85
N GLN A 10 -38.10 18.43 3.77
CA GLN A 10 -39.09 18.25 2.70
C GLN A 10 -38.94 16.88 1.99
N ALA A 11 -37.72 16.35 1.87
CA ALA A 11 -37.46 15.01 1.34
C ALA A 11 -37.94 13.89 2.28
N LEU A 12 -37.82 14.07 3.60
CA LEU A 12 -38.31 13.15 4.64
C LEU A 12 -39.83 12.96 4.54
N GLY A 13 -40.57 14.06 4.29
CA GLY A 13 -42.04 14.06 4.13
C GLY A 13 -42.55 13.63 2.77
N ARG A 14 -41.68 13.54 1.75
CA ARG A 14 -42.09 13.20 0.37
C ARG A 14 -42.72 11.81 0.32
N ASP A 15 -43.87 11.75 -0.35
CA ASP A 15 -44.70 10.56 -0.56
C ASP A 15 -45.08 9.80 0.74
N ALA A 16 -45.18 10.51 1.88
CA ALA A 16 -45.54 9.93 3.18
C ALA A 16 -46.95 10.33 3.64
N THR A 17 -47.72 9.36 4.13
CA THR A 17 -48.92 9.59 4.96
C THR A 17 -48.54 10.18 6.33
N TYR A 18 -49.54 10.55 7.13
CA TYR A 18 -49.30 11.18 8.44
C TYR A 18 -48.61 10.21 9.41
N ASP A 19 -49.13 8.99 9.49
CA ASP A 19 -48.61 7.96 10.38
C ASP A 19 -47.20 7.50 9.95
N GLU A 20 -46.98 7.30 8.63
CA GLU A 20 -45.64 6.97 8.10
C GLU A 20 -44.59 8.05 8.37
N LEU A 21 -44.99 9.33 8.43
CA LEU A 21 -44.08 10.43 8.74
C LEU A 21 -43.70 10.43 10.23
N HIS A 22 -44.66 10.21 11.14
CA HIS A 22 -44.36 10.05 12.56
C HIS A 22 -43.48 8.83 12.82
N ASP A 23 -43.80 7.68 12.22
CA ASP A 23 -42.97 6.49 12.22
C ASP A 23 -41.52 6.75 11.71
N ARG A 24 -41.36 7.58 10.67
CA ARG A 24 -40.03 8.01 10.18
C ARG A 24 -39.31 8.87 11.23
N LEU A 25 -40.00 9.80 11.90
CA LEU A 25 -39.42 10.66 12.93
C LEU A 25 -39.03 9.88 14.19
N ASP A 26 -39.85 8.92 14.62
CA ASP A 26 -39.54 8.03 15.75
C ASP A 26 -38.34 7.12 15.46
N ARG A 27 -38.23 6.60 14.22
CA ARG A 27 -37.03 5.87 13.75
C ARG A 27 -35.76 6.73 13.68
N LEU A 28 -35.88 8.05 13.61
CA LEU A 28 -34.76 8.99 13.70
C LEU A 28 -34.41 9.36 15.15
N GLY A 29 -35.18 8.90 16.15
CA GLY A 29 -35.02 9.27 17.55
C GLY A 29 -35.71 10.59 17.94
N ILE A 30 -36.38 11.27 17.00
CA ILE A 30 -37.07 12.54 17.23
C ILE A 30 -38.47 12.26 17.80
N THR A 31 -38.52 11.62 18.97
CA THR A 31 -39.76 11.18 19.63
C THR A 31 -40.58 12.36 20.18
N ASP A 32 -41.81 12.12 20.62
CA ASP A 32 -42.69 13.17 21.17
C ASP A 32 -42.46 13.37 22.69
N THR A 33 -41.36 14.02 23.05
CA THR A 33 -41.00 14.38 24.44
C THR A 33 -41.24 15.87 24.69
N PRO A 34 -41.33 16.34 25.96
CA PRO A 34 -41.50 17.76 26.27
C PRO A 34 -40.41 18.69 25.69
N LEU A 35 -39.21 18.15 25.37
CA LEU A 35 -38.11 18.90 24.77
C LEU A 35 -38.14 18.90 23.24
N THR A 36 -38.83 17.93 22.63
CA THR A 36 -38.75 17.63 21.19
C THR A 36 -40.06 17.85 20.43
N ALA A 37 -41.20 17.83 21.14
CA ALA A 37 -42.55 18.05 20.59
C ALA A 37 -42.69 19.34 19.75
N SER A 38 -42.02 20.41 20.19
CA SER A 38 -42.01 21.72 19.50
C SER A 38 -41.49 21.60 18.06
N TYR A 39 -40.26 21.12 17.89
CA TYR A 39 -39.66 21.02 16.56
C TYR A 39 -40.12 19.79 15.77
N ARG A 40 -40.59 18.71 16.43
CA ARG A 40 -41.29 17.58 15.76
C ARG A 40 -42.55 18.07 15.03
N SER A 41 -43.32 18.96 15.66
CA SER A 41 -44.51 19.57 15.06
C SER A 41 -44.15 20.45 13.85
N LEU A 42 -43.14 21.31 14.00
CA LEU A 42 -42.65 22.19 12.92
C LEU A 42 -42.10 21.39 11.72
N ILE A 43 -41.37 20.29 11.96
CA ILE A 43 -40.95 19.34 10.91
C ILE A 43 -42.16 18.75 10.19
N THR A 44 -43.18 18.32 10.95
CA THR A 44 -44.40 17.71 10.40
C THR A 44 -45.18 18.69 9.51
N ASN A 45 -45.31 19.96 9.94
CA ASN A 45 -45.97 21.00 9.17
C ASN A 45 -45.19 21.36 7.89
N LEU A 46 -43.86 21.49 7.98
CA LEU A 46 -43.01 21.79 6.84
C LEU A 46 -43.05 20.67 5.78
N CYS A 47 -43.08 19.40 6.20
CA CYS A 47 -43.33 18.23 5.35
C CYS A 47 -44.68 18.27 4.62
N ARG A 48 -45.67 19.01 5.14
CA ARG A 48 -47.01 19.18 4.54
C ARG A 48 -47.14 20.44 3.67
N GLY A 49 -46.06 21.20 3.48
CA GLY A 49 -46.04 22.40 2.65
C GLY A 49 -46.31 23.72 3.39
N HIS A 50 -46.30 23.72 4.73
CA HIS A 50 -46.35 24.96 5.51
C HIS A 50 -44.95 25.60 5.57
N GLU A 51 -44.56 26.28 4.49
CA GLU A 51 -43.23 26.90 4.34
C GLU A 51 -42.94 28.00 5.38
N THR A 52 -43.98 28.58 5.98
CA THR A 52 -43.88 29.55 7.09
C THR A 52 -43.09 29.01 8.28
N ASP A 53 -43.25 27.71 8.55
CA ASP A 53 -42.76 27.04 9.77
C ASP A 53 -41.26 26.73 9.66
N ALA A 54 -40.66 26.86 8.46
CA ALA A 54 -39.23 26.69 8.22
C ALA A 54 -38.36 27.66 9.06
N TRP A 55 -38.81 28.91 9.26
CA TRP A 55 -38.06 29.91 10.02
C TRP A 55 -38.09 29.64 11.53
N GLU A 56 -39.22 29.17 12.05
CA GLU A 56 -39.34 28.76 13.46
C GLU A 56 -38.53 27.48 13.71
N LEU A 57 -38.60 26.50 12.80
CA LEU A 57 -37.79 25.27 12.87
C LEU A 57 -36.29 25.57 12.89
N LEU A 58 -35.80 26.45 12.01
CA LEU A 58 -34.39 26.87 12.00
C LEU A 58 -33.99 27.66 13.26
N THR A 59 -34.95 28.28 13.95
CA THR A 59 -34.71 29.00 15.21
C THR A 59 -34.58 28.03 16.38
N GLU A 60 -35.43 27.00 16.44
CA GLU A 60 -35.31 25.93 17.44
C GLU A 60 -34.06 25.07 17.24
N ILE A 61 -33.69 24.75 16.00
CA ILE A 61 -32.47 24.00 15.69
C ILE A 61 -31.20 24.73 16.14
N ARG A 62 -31.19 26.07 16.09
CA ARG A 62 -30.07 26.89 16.62
C ARG A 62 -29.94 26.82 18.15
N ARG A 63 -30.91 26.26 18.86
CA ARG A 63 -30.90 26.02 20.32
C ARG A 63 -30.51 24.58 20.68
N LEU A 64 -30.32 23.70 19.69
CA LEU A 64 -29.80 22.35 19.93
C LEU A 64 -28.37 22.44 20.49
N GLY A 65 -28.10 21.68 21.54
CA GLY A 65 -26.81 21.69 22.25
C GLY A 65 -26.60 22.87 23.22
N SER A 66 -27.52 23.84 23.33
CA SER A 66 -27.40 24.97 24.27
C SER A 66 -27.92 24.66 25.69
N GLY A 67 -27.63 23.45 26.20
CA GLY A 67 -27.93 23.02 27.57
C GLY A 67 -29.40 22.64 27.89
N HIS A 68 -30.32 22.81 26.94
CA HIS A 68 -31.74 22.44 27.08
C HIS A 68 -32.12 21.15 26.33
N THR A 69 -31.18 20.57 25.60
CA THR A 69 -31.34 19.41 24.73
C THR A 69 -30.13 18.50 24.88
N THR A 70 -30.34 17.19 24.72
CA THR A 70 -29.32 16.15 24.93
C THR A 70 -28.46 15.94 23.68
N THR A 71 -27.30 15.32 23.82
CA THR A 71 -26.47 14.89 22.68
C THR A 71 -27.25 13.99 21.71
N ASN A 72 -28.15 13.15 22.24
CA ASN A 72 -29.02 12.30 21.44
C ASN A 72 -30.00 13.12 20.58
N ASP A 73 -30.53 14.23 21.08
CA ASP A 73 -31.43 15.11 20.32
C ASP A 73 -30.70 15.80 19.15
N VAL A 74 -29.43 16.17 19.38
CA VAL A 74 -28.53 16.73 18.34
C VAL A 74 -28.27 15.68 17.26
N LEU A 75 -27.90 14.46 17.64
CA LEU A 75 -27.65 13.34 16.71
C LEU A 75 -28.94 12.92 15.96
N ALA A 76 -30.08 12.84 16.65
CA ALA A 76 -31.39 12.53 16.07
C ALA A 76 -31.78 13.56 15.00
N THR A 77 -31.59 14.86 15.28
CA THR A 77 -31.84 15.93 14.31
C THR A 77 -30.84 15.88 13.14
N ALA A 78 -29.56 15.59 13.40
CA ALA A 78 -28.56 15.45 12.35
C ALA A 78 -28.87 14.29 11.37
N ASN A 79 -29.50 13.20 11.85
CA ASN A 79 -29.91 12.09 10.98
C ASN A 79 -30.91 12.48 9.88
N ILE A 80 -31.59 13.64 9.97
CA ILE A 80 -32.43 14.16 8.88
C ILE A 80 -31.60 14.39 7.60
N PHE A 81 -30.31 14.73 7.70
CA PHE A 81 -29.43 14.93 6.52
C PHE A 81 -29.30 13.68 5.64
N ARG A 82 -29.64 12.48 6.13
CA ARG A 82 -29.67 11.24 5.32
C ARG A 82 -30.67 11.27 4.15
N TYR A 83 -31.59 12.25 4.14
CA TYR A 83 -32.59 12.42 3.08
C TYR A 83 -32.19 13.43 1.99
N THR A 84 -31.03 14.10 2.08
CA THR A 84 -30.57 15.08 1.06
C THR A 84 -30.16 14.44 -0.28
N ALA A 85 -29.73 13.18 -0.26
CA ALA A 85 -29.15 12.46 -1.41
C ALA A 85 -30.08 12.32 -2.63
N ARG A 86 -31.34 12.77 -2.52
CA ARG A 86 -32.37 12.76 -3.58
C ARG A 86 -32.50 14.09 -4.34
N ILE A 87 -31.64 15.10 -4.08
CA ILE A 87 -31.91 16.49 -4.52
C ILE A 87 -30.73 17.20 -5.23
N ARG A 88 -29.45 16.82 -5.04
CA ARG A 88 -28.31 17.55 -5.64
C ARG A 88 -27.15 16.64 -6.07
N ASP A 89 -26.53 16.99 -7.20
CA ASP A 89 -25.32 16.34 -7.73
C ASP A 89 -24.02 16.73 -6.97
N ALA A 90 -24.06 17.79 -6.16
CA ALA A 90 -22.93 18.23 -5.34
C ALA A 90 -23.38 18.69 -3.94
N PRO A 91 -22.94 18.02 -2.86
CA PRO A 91 -23.19 18.47 -1.48
C PRO A 91 -22.33 19.70 -1.13
N PRO A 92 -22.76 20.57 -0.20
CA PRO A 92 -21.93 21.67 0.27
C PRO A 92 -20.81 21.16 1.18
N VAL A 93 -19.64 21.76 1.06
CA VAL A 93 -18.46 21.43 1.88
C VAL A 93 -18.56 22.10 3.26
N ILE A 94 -18.23 21.34 4.31
CA ILE A 94 -17.98 21.86 5.67
C ILE A 94 -16.58 21.42 6.09
N THR A 95 -15.72 22.41 6.34
CA THR A 95 -14.39 22.19 6.91
C THR A 95 -14.48 22.22 8.44
N VAL A 96 -13.98 21.19 9.11
CA VAL A 96 -13.91 21.10 10.56
C VAL A 96 -12.45 20.96 10.99
N THR A 97 -11.91 21.99 11.64
CA THR A 97 -10.55 21.96 12.17
C THR A 97 -10.52 21.15 13.47
N VAL A 98 -9.70 20.12 13.52
CA VAL A 98 -9.50 19.24 14.68
C VAL A 98 -8.15 19.56 15.29
N ASN A 99 -8.14 20.27 16.42
CA ASN A 99 -6.92 20.49 17.22
C ASN A 99 -6.68 19.27 18.12
N HIS A 100 -5.45 18.75 18.10
CA HIS A 100 -5.10 17.50 18.77
C HIS A 100 -5.35 17.55 20.27
N ASP A 101 -4.77 18.52 20.97
CA ASP A 101 -4.81 18.60 22.45
C ASP A 101 -6.21 18.86 22.97
N THR A 102 -6.94 19.78 22.32
CA THR A 102 -8.33 20.10 22.65
C THR A 102 -9.21 18.86 22.57
N ILE A 103 -9.00 18.01 21.56
CA ILE A 103 -9.75 16.76 21.41
C ILE A 103 -9.23 15.70 22.36
N ARG A 104 -7.92 15.41 22.39
CA ARG A 104 -7.28 14.36 23.19
C ARG A 104 -7.55 14.52 24.68
N SER A 105 -7.63 15.77 25.18
CA SER A 105 -7.96 16.11 26.56
C SER A 105 -9.46 15.95 26.92
N MET A 106 -10.37 15.91 25.95
CA MET A 106 -11.79 15.59 26.23
C MET A 106 -11.95 14.14 26.71
N PRO A 107 -12.91 13.86 27.61
CA PRO A 107 -13.33 12.50 27.93
C PRO A 107 -13.66 11.66 26.68
N ARG A 108 -13.31 10.37 26.68
CA ARG A 108 -13.46 9.48 25.51
C ARG A 108 -14.86 9.52 24.91
N ASP A 109 -15.89 9.46 25.75
CA ASP A 109 -17.29 9.44 25.32
C ASP A 109 -17.66 10.73 24.59
N GLN A 110 -17.20 11.88 25.08
CA GLN A 110 -17.40 13.18 24.44
C GLN A 110 -16.69 13.28 23.08
N ARG A 111 -15.49 12.70 22.94
CA ARG A 111 -14.81 12.61 21.63
C ARG A 111 -15.60 11.75 20.65
N SER A 112 -16.02 10.57 21.09
CA SER A 112 -16.82 9.65 20.29
C SER A 112 -18.15 10.28 19.84
N ASP A 113 -18.85 11.01 20.71
CA ASP A 113 -20.08 11.72 20.36
C ASP A 113 -19.85 12.84 19.33
N VAL A 114 -18.77 13.62 19.46
CA VAL A 114 -18.39 14.64 18.47
C VAL A 114 -18.11 13.99 17.11
N PHE A 115 -17.33 12.90 17.06
CA PHE A 115 -17.01 12.22 15.81
C PHE A 115 -18.24 11.55 15.17
N ARG A 116 -19.13 10.93 15.97
CA ARG A 116 -20.41 10.39 15.49
C ARG A 116 -21.30 11.46 14.90
N LEU A 117 -21.30 12.67 15.47
CA LEU A 117 -22.03 13.81 14.90
C LEU A 117 -21.46 14.18 13.52
N LEU A 118 -20.14 14.23 13.37
CA LEU A 118 -19.49 14.49 12.07
C LEU A 118 -19.79 13.40 11.03
N SER A 119 -19.75 12.13 11.44
CA SER A 119 -20.16 10.98 10.61
C SER A 119 -21.66 10.98 10.25
N THR A 120 -22.51 11.50 11.13
CA THR A 120 -23.94 11.67 10.83
C THR A 120 -24.15 12.78 9.81
N LEU A 121 -23.45 13.91 9.97
CA LEU A 121 -23.55 15.07 9.07
C LEU A 121 -23.02 14.77 7.65
N SER A 122 -22.01 13.92 7.49
CA SER A 122 -21.43 13.60 6.17
C SER A 122 -22.39 12.87 5.22
N HIS A 123 -23.51 12.34 5.72
CA HIS A 123 -24.57 11.76 4.90
C HIS A 123 -25.26 12.77 3.95
N GLY A 124 -25.11 14.08 4.19
CA GLY A 124 -25.69 15.11 3.33
C GLY A 124 -24.83 16.35 3.09
N LEU A 125 -23.57 16.30 3.53
CA LEU A 125 -22.61 17.41 3.54
C LEU A 125 -21.22 16.81 3.25
N ASP A 126 -20.38 17.48 2.47
CA ASP A 126 -18.98 17.05 2.29
C ASP A 126 -18.17 17.53 3.51
N VAL A 127 -18.09 16.68 4.53
CA VAL A 127 -17.40 16.97 5.79
C VAL A 127 -15.91 16.67 5.64
N ARG A 128 -15.08 17.71 5.72
CA ARG A 128 -13.61 17.60 5.58
C ARG A 128 -12.95 17.96 6.90
N LEU A 129 -12.23 17.01 7.49
CA LEU A 129 -11.40 17.26 8.66
C LEU A 129 -10.09 17.93 8.25
N VAL A 130 -9.76 19.04 8.88
CA VAL A 130 -8.45 19.70 8.77
C VAL A 130 -7.72 19.49 10.07
N THR A 131 -6.62 18.74 10.04
CA THR A 131 -5.92 18.25 11.23
C THR A 131 -4.42 18.33 11.03
N GLY A 132 -3.64 18.35 12.12
CA GLY A 132 -2.22 18.02 12.09
C GLY A 132 -2.01 16.57 11.59
N ARG A 133 -0.76 16.24 11.23
CA ARG A 133 -0.44 14.93 10.62
C ARG A 133 -0.50 13.81 11.63
N VAL A 134 0.05 14.04 12.83
CA VAL A 134 -0.04 13.08 13.93
C VAL A 134 -1.49 12.89 14.38
N THR A 135 -2.28 13.97 14.41
CA THR A 135 -3.74 13.89 14.64
C THR A 135 -4.44 13.00 13.61
N ARG A 136 -4.08 13.07 12.33
CA ARG A 136 -4.66 12.23 11.27
C ARG A 136 -4.34 10.75 11.48
N ALA A 137 -3.09 10.41 11.81
CA ALA A 137 -2.69 9.05 12.13
C ALA A 137 -3.44 8.52 13.37
N TRP A 138 -3.51 9.33 14.43
CA TRP A 138 -4.23 9.02 15.67
C TRP A 138 -5.75 8.81 15.47
N LEU A 139 -6.40 9.63 14.64
CA LEU A 139 -7.83 9.47 14.31
C LEU A 139 -8.12 8.16 13.57
N ARG A 140 -7.24 7.79 12.61
CA ARG A 140 -7.32 6.54 11.84
C ARG A 140 -7.24 5.30 12.73
N ASP A 141 -6.42 5.34 13.78
CA ASP A 141 -6.23 4.22 14.71
C ASP A 141 -7.30 4.18 15.83
N GLN A 142 -7.49 5.28 16.55
CA GLN A 142 -8.23 5.27 17.83
C GLN A 142 -9.74 5.53 17.71
N HIS A 143 -10.18 6.17 16.63
CA HIS A 143 -11.55 6.70 16.46
C HIS A 143 -12.20 6.35 15.10
N ARG A 144 -11.68 5.35 14.37
CA ARG A 144 -12.24 4.81 13.10
C ARG A 144 -13.73 4.45 13.21
N ASP A 145 -14.12 3.80 14.31
CA ASP A 145 -15.51 3.42 14.63
C ASP A 145 -16.48 4.62 14.80
N ASP A 146 -15.98 5.80 15.17
CA ASP A 146 -16.83 6.97 15.38
C ASP A 146 -16.93 7.84 14.10
N LEU A 147 -16.04 7.62 13.12
CA LEU A 147 -15.94 8.39 11.85
C LEU A 147 -16.37 7.59 10.61
N THR A 148 -17.29 6.63 10.76
CA THR A 148 -17.72 5.64 9.73
C THR A 148 -18.14 6.16 8.34
N ALA A 149 -18.45 7.45 8.19
CA ALA A 149 -18.78 8.09 6.91
C ALA A 149 -17.93 9.35 6.63
N VAL A 150 -16.85 9.54 7.40
CA VAL A 150 -15.73 10.48 7.13
C VAL A 150 -14.43 9.68 6.93
N ASN A 151 -14.54 8.36 6.86
CA ASN A 151 -13.46 7.38 6.77
C ASN A 151 -12.95 7.09 5.36
N ASN A 152 -13.16 8.02 4.40
CA ASN A 152 -12.40 8.06 3.14
C ASN A 152 -10.94 8.50 3.39
N TRP A 153 -10.34 7.96 4.44
CA TRP A 153 -8.90 7.78 4.54
C TRP A 153 -8.49 6.93 3.33
N PRO A 154 -7.44 7.31 2.58
CA PRO A 154 -6.81 6.38 1.65
C PRO A 154 -6.26 5.20 2.46
N ASP A 155 -6.99 4.08 2.50
CA ASP A 155 -6.53 2.87 3.17
C ASP A 155 -5.62 2.10 2.21
N THR A 156 -4.35 2.48 2.22
CA THR A 156 -3.30 1.96 1.32
C THR A 156 -2.75 0.60 1.74
N ARG A 157 -3.13 0.08 2.92
CA ARG A 157 -2.44 -1.06 3.56
C ARG A 157 -2.82 -2.44 3.01
N ARG A 158 -3.92 -2.59 2.25
CA ARG A 158 -4.30 -3.87 1.60
C ARG A 158 -4.88 -3.65 0.21
N GLY A 159 -4.32 -4.35 -0.78
CA GLY A 159 -4.72 -4.29 -2.19
C GLY A 159 -6.21 -4.59 -2.43
N GLU A 160 -6.66 -4.32 -3.67
CA GLU A 160 -8.02 -4.68 -4.08
C GLU A 160 -8.18 -6.21 -4.01
N PRO A 161 -9.15 -6.74 -3.24
CA PRO A 161 -9.39 -8.18 -3.13
C PRO A 161 -9.67 -8.84 -4.48
N SER A 162 -8.89 -9.87 -4.80
CA SER A 162 -9.12 -10.73 -5.95
C SER A 162 -10.25 -11.71 -5.67
N ILE A 163 -11.43 -11.40 -6.20
CA ILE A 163 -12.64 -12.23 -6.09
C ILE A 163 -12.38 -13.64 -6.64
N ASP A 164 -11.72 -13.75 -7.80
CA ASP A 164 -11.43 -15.05 -8.41
C ASP A 164 -10.43 -15.88 -7.60
N THR A 165 -9.43 -15.25 -6.97
CA THR A 165 -8.50 -15.93 -6.06
C THR A 165 -9.24 -16.42 -4.82
N ALA A 166 -10.08 -15.58 -4.22
CA ALA A 166 -10.90 -15.96 -3.09
C ALA A 166 -11.85 -17.13 -3.43
N LEU A 167 -12.50 -17.12 -4.60
CA LEU A 167 -13.35 -18.24 -5.07
C LEU A 167 -12.57 -19.52 -5.35
N ALA A 168 -11.30 -19.43 -5.76
CA ALA A 168 -10.44 -20.59 -6.00
C ALA A 168 -9.79 -21.15 -4.71
N THR A 169 -9.58 -20.32 -3.70
CA THR A 169 -8.94 -20.69 -2.42
C THR A 169 -9.95 -21.15 -1.36
N LEU A 170 -11.13 -20.53 -1.31
CA LEU A 170 -12.12 -20.79 -0.27
C LEU A 170 -12.97 -22.04 -0.58
N ASP A 171 -12.89 -23.02 0.31
CA ASP A 171 -13.87 -24.12 0.37
C ASP A 171 -15.26 -23.56 0.73
N PRO A 172 -16.29 -23.71 -0.13
CA PRO A 172 -17.64 -23.18 0.11
C PRO A 172 -18.30 -23.65 1.43
N ASP A 173 -17.95 -24.87 1.88
CA ASP A 173 -18.42 -25.47 3.13
C ASP A 173 -17.39 -25.32 4.27
N GLY A 174 -16.25 -24.68 3.98
CA GLY A 174 -15.12 -24.51 4.88
C GLY A 174 -15.33 -23.48 5.98
N LEU A 175 -14.56 -23.63 7.07
CA LEU A 175 -14.57 -22.70 8.21
C LEU A 175 -14.30 -21.22 7.82
N PRO A 176 -13.38 -20.89 6.88
CA PRO A 176 -13.22 -19.52 6.42
C PRO A 176 -14.51 -18.92 5.83
N VAL A 177 -15.24 -19.64 4.99
CA VAL A 177 -16.52 -19.16 4.43
C VAL A 177 -17.59 -19.06 5.52
N ALA A 178 -17.63 -20.00 6.46
CA ALA A 178 -18.54 -19.91 7.61
C ALA A 178 -18.25 -18.68 8.51
N VAL A 179 -16.98 -18.36 8.76
CA VAL A 179 -16.56 -17.15 9.48
C VAL A 179 -16.89 -15.90 8.66
N LEU A 180 -16.61 -15.88 7.35
CA LEU A 180 -16.91 -14.74 6.48
C LEU A 180 -18.41 -14.46 6.42
N ARG A 181 -19.25 -15.47 6.20
CA ARG A 181 -20.72 -15.36 6.28
C ARG A 181 -21.15 -14.87 7.66
N ARG A 182 -20.52 -15.33 8.75
CA ARG A 182 -20.86 -14.89 10.11
C ARG A 182 -20.58 -13.41 10.33
N ILE A 183 -19.48 -12.88 9.80
CA ILE A 183 -19.14 -11.45 9.88
C ILE A 183 -20.05 -10.63 8.96
N HIS A 184 -20.28 -11.10 7.73
CA HIS A 184 -21.12 -10.42 6.74
C HIS A 184 -22.59 -10.27 7.17
N ASN A 185 -23.11 -11.28 7.87
CA ASN A 185 -24.51 -11.32 8.33
C ASN A 185 -24.74 -10.54 9.64
N GLU A 186 -23.71 -9.98 10.27
CA GLU A 186 -23.87 -9.12 11.43
C GLU A 186 -24.17 -7.66 11.01
N PRO A 187 -25.05 -6.92 11.71
CA PRO A 187 -25.41 -5.55 11.32
C PRO A 187 -24.20 -4.61 11.26
N GLY A 188 -23.90 -4.12 10.06
CA GLY A 188 -22.72 -3.30 9.77
C GLY A 188 -21.53 -4.08 9.21
N GLY A 189 -21.59 -5.41 9.17
CA GLY A 189 -20.53 -6.26 8.62
C GLY A 189 -19.31 -6.41 9.53
N THR A 190 -19.44 -6.17 10.84
CA THR A 190 -18.32 -6.09 11.80
C THR A 190 -18.58 -6.90 13.06
N VAL A 191 -17.58 -7.67 13.51
CA VAL A 191 -17.67 -8.56 14.69
C VAL A 191 -16.40 -8.50 15.54
N THR A 192 -16.53 -8.59 16.87
CA THR A 192 -15.35 -8.71 17.76
C THR A 192 -14.78 -10.13 17.73
N TYR A 193 -13.45 -10.25 17.93
CA TYR A 193 -12.78 -11.55 17.99
C TYR A 193 -13.40 -12.47 19.06
N ASN A 194 -13.76 -11.93 20.23
CA ASN A 194 -14.42 -12.70 21.30
C ASN A 194 -15.81 -13.22 20.90
N GLN A 195 -16.59 -12.46 20.12
CA GLN A 195 -17.89 -12.95 19.61
C GLN A 195 -17.70 -14.09 18.62
N LEU A 196 -16.66 -14.04 17.78
CA LEU A 196 -16.33 -15.15 16.88
C LEU A 196 -15.93 -16.40 17.67
N TYR A 197 -15.02 -16.30 18.65
CA TYR A 197 -14.64 -17.43 19.51
C TYR A 197 -15.83 -18.05 20.25
N THR A 198 -16.76 -17.22 20.75
CA THR A 198 -17.92 -17.70 21.52
C THR A 198 -18.93 -18.46 20.67
N VAL A 199 -19.01 -18.17 19.36
CA VAL A 199 -20.06 -18.68 18.46
C VAL A 199 -19.55 -19.79 17.53
N THR A 200 -18.26 -19.84 17.21
CA THR A 200 -17.67 -20.94 16.45
C THR A 200 -17.34 -22.14 17.36
N GLN A 201 -17.60 -23.37 16.91
CA GLN A 201 -17.25 -24.60 17.64
C GLN A 201 -15.75 -24.99 17.50
N HIS A 202 -14.88 -24.00 17.25
CA HIS A 202 -13.45 -24.19 16.95
C HIS A 202 -12.60 -23.35 17.91
N SER A 203 -11.32 -23.70 18.07
CA SER A 203 -10.42 -22.99 18.97
C SER A 203 -10.11 -21.56 18.48
N ASP A 204 -9.87 -20.65 19.42
CA ASP A 204 -9.51 -19.25 19.14
C ASP A 204 -8.35 -19.12 18.14
N SER A 205 -7.36 -20.02 18.23
CA SER A 205 -6.23 -20.09 17.28
C SER A 205 -6.69 -20.40 15.85
N ARG A 206 -7.62 -21.35 15.67
CA ARG A 206 -8.19 -21.69 14.36
C ARG A 206 -9.02 -20.53 13.79
N VAL A 207 -9.76 -19.83 14.64
CA VAL A 207 -10.54 -18.63 14.26
C VAL A 207 -9.61 -17.48 13.85
N ARG A 208 -8.52 -17.23 14.59
CA ARG A 208 -7.49 -16.25 14.21
C ARG A 208 -6.84 -16.61 12.87
N GLN A 209 -6.56 -17.89 12.62
CA GLN A 209 -6.00 -18.35 11.35
C GLN A 209 -6.95 -18.08 10.17
N CYS A 210 -8.24 -18.42 10.31
CA CYS A 210 -9.24 -18.12 9.29
C CYS A 210 -9.43 -16.60 9.09
N LEU A 211 -9.32 -15.79 10.14
CA LEU A 211 -9.35 -14.33 10.01
C LEU A 211 -8.13 -13.77 9.28
N SER A 212 -6.94 -14.35 9.48
CA SER A 212 -5.75 -14.01 8.67
C SER A 212 -6.01 -14.34 7.21
N GLU A 213 -6.37 -15.60 6.90
CA GLU A 213 -6.67 -16.09 5.55
C GLU A 213 -7.69 -15.21 4.82
N LEU A 214 -8.80 -14.83 5.47
CA LEU A 214 -9.80 -13.92 4.92
C LEU A 214 -9.30 -12.47 4.76
N SER A 215 -8.36 -12.03 5.59
CA SER A 215 -7.75 -10.70 5.52
C SER A 215 -6.66 -10.62 4.45
N ASP A 216 -5.97 -11.72 4.21
CA ASP A 216 -4.92 -11.88 3.19
C ASP A 216 -5.56 -12.02 1.80
N LEU A 217 -6.73 -12.67 1.70
CA LEU A 217 -7.64 -12.61 0.54
C LEU A 217 -8.34 -11.24 0.37
N GLY A 218 -8.10 -10.28 1.28
CA GLY A 218 -8.68 -8.94 1.24
C GLY A 218 -10.20 -8.90 1.43
N LEU A 219 -10.81 -9.92 2.02
CA LEU A 219 -12.26 -9.99 2.26
C LEU A 219 -12.65 -9.38 3.61
N VAL A 220 -11.70 -9.32 4.54
CA VAL A 220 -11.89 -8.80 5.91
C VAL A 220 -10.76 -7.84 6.27
N ASP A 221 -11.09 -6.68 6.83
CA ASP A 221 -10.11 -5.83 7.52
C ASP A 221 -10.18 -6.10 9.03
N THR A 222 -9.02 -6.12 9.70
CA THR A 222 -8.95 -6.34 11.15
C THR A 222 -8.37 -5.10 11.82
N TYR A 223 -9.04 -4.58 12.84
CA TYR A 223 -8.64 -3.34 13.51
C TYR A 223 -8.94 -3.39 15.01
N ARG A 224 -8.38 -2.46 15.78
CA ARG A 224 -8.55 -2.38 17.24
C ARG A 224 -9.43 -1.17 17.57
N ALA A 225 -10.50 -1.39 18.34
CA ALA A 225 -11.34 -0.30 18.83
C ALA A 225 -11.66 -0.51 20.31
N SER A 226 -11.49 0.54 21.12
CA SER A 226 -11.76 0.52 22.57
C SER A 226 -11.15 -0.71 23.28
N LYS A 227 -9.87 -1.00 22.99
CA LYS A 227 -9.09 -2.18 23.46
C LYS A 227 -9.55 -3.56 22.94
N THR A 228 -10.60 -3.66 22.13
CA THR A 228 -11.07 -4.93 21.54
C THR A 228 -10.67 -5.06 20.06
N LYS A 229 -10.17 -6.22 19.66
CA LYS A 229 -9.86 -6.53 18.24
C LYS A 229 -11.15 -6.93 17.51
N LYS A 230 -11.37 -6.33 16.34
CA LYS A 230 -12.55 -6.47 15.48
C LYS A 230 -12.14 -6.91 14.08
N ALA A 231 -13.10 -7.52 13.39
CA ALA A 231 -13.01 -7.92 11.99
C ALA A 231 -14.24 -7.36 11.25
N GLU A 232 -14.02 -6.69 10.11
CA GLU A 232 -15.05 -6.05 9.28
C GLU A 232 -14.97 -6.57 7.84
N THR A 233 -16.10 -6.95 7.21
CA THR A 233 -16.10 -7.38 5.82
C THR A 233 -15.90 -6.23 4.85
N ARG A 234 -14.88 -6.33 3.99
CA ARG A 234 -14.69 -5.41 2.85
C ARG A 234 -15.75 -5.65 1.76
N PRO A 235 -16.02 -4.67 0.87
CA PRO A 235 -17.08 -4.79 -0.14
C PRO A 235 -17.03 -6.06 -1.01
N ALA A 236 -15.84 -6.57 -1.33
CA ALA A 236 -15.71 -7.78 -2.16
C ALA A 236 -16.09 -9.08 -1.44
N ALA A 237 -16.13 -9.12 -0.10
CA ALA A 237 -16.69 -10.26 0.62
C ALA A 237 -18.14 -10.51 0.20
N ARG A 238 -18.92 -9.44 -0.06
CA ARG A 238 -20.29 -9.54 -0.57
C ARG A 238 -20.33 -10.21 -1.95
N THR A 239 -19.41 -9.84 -2.84
CA THR A 239 -19.32 -10.42 -4.19
C THR A 239 -18.91 -11.89 -4.12
N VAL A 240 -17.86 -12.23 -3.36
CA VAL A 240 -17.42 -13.61 -3.16
C VAL A 240 -18.54 -14.48 -2.57
N LEU A 241 -19.22 -14.01 -1.52
CA LEU A 241 -20.35 -14.75 -0.94
C LEU A 241 -21.51 -14.90 -1.93
N SER A 242 -21.82 -13.87 -2.73
CA SER A 242 -22.87 -13.94 -3.75
C SER A 242 -22.54 -14.93 -4.87
N GLU A 243 -21.28 -15.01 -5.29
CA GLU A 243 -20.84 -15.97 -6.32
C GLU A 243 -20.80 -17.41 -5.76
N LEU A 244 -20.29 -17.61 -4.52
CA LEU A 244 -20.36 -18.91 -3.83
C LEU A 244 -21.81 -19.39 -3.67
N ASP A 245 -22.71 -18.49 -3.25
CA ASP A 245 -24.14 -18.79 -3.10
C ASP A 245 -24.83 -19.08 -4.44
N ALA A 246 -24.39 -18.45 -5.54
CA ALA A 246 -24.92 -18.68 -6.89
C ALA A 246 -24.44 -20.00 -7.51
N VAL A 247 -23.18 -20.40 -7.26
CA VAL A 247 -22.58 -21.62 -7.83
C VAL A 247 -22.91 -22.87 -7.01
N HIS A 248 -22.90 -22.77 -5.68
CA HIS A 248 -23.07 -23.93 -4.78
C HIS A 248 -24.43 -23.99 -4.09
N GLY A 249 -25.16 -22.87 -4.03
CA GLY A 249 -26.46 -22.76 -3.35
C GLY A 249 -26.32 -22.64 -1.84
N GLN A 250 -27.18 -21.84 -1.20
CA GLN A 250 -27.30 -21.83 0.25
C GLN A 250 -27.98 -23.12 0.75
N GLN A 251 -27.23 -24.21 0.90
CA GLN A 251 -27.77 -25.45 1.46
C GLN A 251 -28.05 -25.28 2.96
N THR A 252 -29.28 -24.87 3.26
CA THR A 252 -29.75 -24.63 4.62
C THR A 252 -30.15 -25.96 5.28
N THR A 253 -29.49 -26.27 6.41
CA THR A 253 -29.85 -27.29 7.43
C THR A 253 -29.88 -28.78 7.05
N LEU A 254 -29.25 -29.62 7.90
CA LEU A 254 -29.98 -30.43 8.89
C LEU A 254 -29.01 -31.18 9.84
N GLN A 255 -29.28 -31.14 11.14
CA GLN A 255 -28.73 -32.13 12.08
C GLN A 255 -29.51 -33.45 11.94
N THR A 256 -28.83 -34.61 11.92
CA THR A 256 -29.14 -35.85 12.68
C THR A 256 -28.32 -37.06 12.15
N SER A 257 -27.38 -37.53 12.99
CA SER A 257 -26.91 -38.91 13.26
C SER A 257 -26.67 -40.00 12.18
N VAL A 258 -25.68 -40.86 12.52
CA VAL A 258 -25.31 -42.21 11.99
C VAL A 258 -24.27 -42.21 10.85
N ASN A 259 -23.08 -42.86 10.93
CA ASN A 259 -22.35 -43.49 12.06
C ASN A 259 -20.83 -43.67 11.75
N GLU A 260 -20.01 -43.77 12.79
CA GLU A 260 -18.64 -44.34 12.79
C GLU A 260 -18.64 -45.84 13.24
N PRO A 261 -17.53 -46.61 13.21
CA PRO A 261 -16.53 -46.82 12.14
C PRO A 261 -16.25 -48.35 11.95
N PRO A 262 -15.11 -48.77 11.36
CA PRO A 262 -14.08 -49.33 12.27
C PRO A 262 -12.64 -48.86 12.00
N LYS A 263 -11.80 -49.06 13.02
CA LYS A 263 -10.47 -48.46 13.25
C LYS A 263 -9.29 -49.27 12.70
N SER A 264 -8.21 -48.57 12.37
CA SER A 264 -6.82 -48.90 12.77
C SER A 264 -6.02 -47.60 12.79
N GLN A 265 -5.62 -47.04 13.95
CA GLN A 265 -4.32 -47.29 14.61
C GLN A 265 -3.15 -47.29 13.61
N ILE A 266 -2.14 -46.42 13.73
CA ILE A 266 -1.30 -46.24 14.93
C ILE A 266 -0.97 -44.75 15.20
N GLN A 267 -1.15 -44.32 16.45
CA GLN A 267 -0.39 -43.21 17.04
C GLN A 267 0.73 -43.79 17.92
N ARG A 268 1.85 -43.08 18.09
CA ARG A 268 2.52 -43.01 19.40
C ARG A 268 3.29 -41.70 19.60
N ARG A 269 3.12 -41.14 20.80
CA ARG A 269 3.82 -39.96 21.31
C ARG A 269 5.19 -40.31 21.91
N VAL A 270 5.98 -39.25 22.06
CA VAL A 270 7.24 -39.12 22.82
C VAL A 270 7.08 -39.57 24.28
N HIS A 271 8.16 -40.07 24.89
CA HIS A 271 8.54 -39.78 26.28
C HIS A 271 10.06 -39.92 26.46
N ALA A 272 10.64 -39.01 27.24
CA ALA A 272 11.96 -39.18 27.88
C ALA A 272 11.78 -39.90 29.23
N ASP A 273 12.79 -40.63 29.74
CA ASP A 273 13.76 -40.08 30.73
C ASP A 273 14.75 -41.15 31.30
N ALA A 274 15.84 -40.67 31.90
CA ALA A 274 16.63 -41.22 33.02
C ALA A 274 17.46 -42.55 32.93
N ALA A 275 18.79 -42.33 32.87
CA ALA A 275 19.81 -42.71 33.88
C ALA A 275 20.54 -44.10 33.90
N LEU A 276 21.80 -44.01 34.39
CA LEU A 276 22.80 -45.05 34.74
C LEU A 276 23.44 -45.82 33.56
N GLY A 277 24.77 -45.94 33.40
CA GLY A 277 25.92 -45.34 34.10
C GLY A 277 27.08 -46.34 34.29
N GLN A 278 28.27 -46.09 33.70
CA GLN A 278 29.52 -46.74 34.14
C GLN A 278 30.79 -46.00 33.67
N GLU A 279 31.73 -45.78 34.60
CA GLU A 279 33.05 -45.21 34.35
C GLU A 279 34.08 -46.28 33.92
N VAL A 280 35.04 -45.93 33.05
CA VAL A 280 36.44 -46.38 33.17
C VAL A 280 37.37 -45.27 32.67
N SER A 281 38.29 -44.81 33.53
CA SER A 281 39.31 -43.80 33.21
C SER A 281 40.51 -44.38 32.46
N LYS A 282 41.15 -43.60 31.57
CA LYS A 282 42.59 -43.66 31.28
C LYS A 282 43.13 -42.46 30.48
N ASP A 283 43.59 -41.47 31.23
CA ASP A 283 44.94 -40.89 31.12
C ASP A 283 45.73 -41.13 29.80
N ARG A 284 46.00 -40.05 29.04
CA ARG A 284 47.38 -39.66 28.68
C ARG A 284 47.53 -38.26 28.05
N THR A 285 48.51 -37.57 28.62
CA THR A 285 49.16 -36.30 28.29
C THR A 285 49.73 -36.13 26.87
N ALA A 286 49.93 -34.84 26.50
CA ALA A 286 51.15 -34.26 25.89
C ALA A 286 51.12 -33.75 24.43
N ASP A 287 51.27 -32.42 24.32
CA ASP A 287 52.26 -31.66 23.54
C ASP A 287 52.38 -31.72 21.99
N ASN A 288 52.12 -30.53 21.42
CA ASN A 288 53.05 -29.68 20.65
C ASN A 288 53.64 -30.09 19.28
N ASN A 289 53.47 -29.11 18.37
CA ASN A 289 54.43 -28.58 17.40
C ASN A 289 54.80 -29.35 16.11
N ASP A 290 54.55 -28.63 15.01
CA ASP A 290 55.53 -28.20 14.01
C ASP A 290 56.48 -29.26 13.41
N ARG A 291 56.35 -29.46 12.10
CA ARG A 291 57.53 -29.36 11.22
C ARG A 291 57.21 -28.99 9.78
N THR A 292 57.90 -27.94 9.37
CA THR A 292 58.15 -27.46 8.02
C THR A 292 59.10 -28.36 7.20
N ALA A 293 59.24 -28.02 5.91
CA ALA A 293 60.33 -28.37 4.97
C ALA A 293 60.32 -29.79 4.35
N ASP A 294 60.79 -30.01 3.12
CA ASP A 294 61.04 -29.16 1.92
C ASP A 294 61.44 -30.09 0.75
N SER A 295 61.17 -29.71 -0.52
CA SER A 295 62.05 -29.91 -1.70
C SER A 295 61.30 -29.82 -3.04
N THR A 296 61.21 -28.59 -3.55
CA THR A 296 61.69 -28.16 -4.89
C THR A 296 61.64 -29.10 -6.13
N ALA A 297 60.94 -28.66 -7.18
CA ALA A 297 61.44 -28.62 -8.58
C ALA A 297 60.56 -27.75 -9.52
N THR A 298 61.08 -26.55 -9.87
CA THR A 298 60.87 -25.73 -11.10
C THR A 298 59.96 -26.28 -12.22
N ALA A 299 59.03 -25.54 -12.85
CA ALA A 299 59.28 -24.34 -13.67
C ALA A 299 57.97 -23.68 -14.23
N ASP A 300 58.12 -22.48 -14.83
CA ASP A 300 57.26 -21.81 -15.81
C ASP A 300 55.84 -21.29 -15.42
N SER A 301 55.85 -20.12 -14.78
CA SER A 301 55.27 -18.88 -15.34
C SER A 301 54.14 -18.98 -16.37
N LEU A 302 52.89 -18.90 -15.91
CA LEU A 302 51.83 -18.13 -16.58
C LEU A 302 50.98 -17.44 -15.50
N ALA A 303 51.31 -16.19 -15.18
CA ALA A 303 50.46 -15.36 -14.33
C ALA A 303 49.11 -15.13 -15.04
N ALA A 304 48.01 -15.44 -14.36
CA ALA A 304 46.70 -14.97 -14.80
C ALA A 304 46.75 -13.43 -14.88
N PRO A 305 46.22 -12.80 -15.94
CA PRO A 305 46.22 -11.35 -16.02
C PRO A 305 45.36 -10.81 -14.87
N ALA A 306 45.95 -9.92 -14.08
CA ALA A 306 45.16 -9.06 -13.21
C ALA A 306 44.13 -8.34 -14.10
N GLU A 307 42.85 -8.39 -13.72
CA GLU A 307 41.81 -7.70 -14.48
C GLU A 307 42.18 -6.22 -14.57
N PRO A 308 42.08 -5.59 -15.75
CA PRO A 308 42.34 -4.17 -15.86
C PRO A 308 41.32 -3.44 -14.97
N PRO A 309 41.73 -2.41 -14.20
CA PRO A 309 40.76 -1.59 -13.50
C PRO A 309 39.78 -1.05 -14.54
N VAL A 310 38.48 -1.27 -14.32
CA VAL A 310 37.43 -0.63 -15.12
C VAL A 310 37.67 0.87 -15.05
N GLU A 311 38.04 1.48 -16.17
CA GLU A 311 38.38 2.89 -16.24
C GLU A 311 37.19 3.73 -15.75
N GLU A 312 37.31 4.28 -14.54
CA GLU A 312 36.33 5.18 -13.98
C GLU A 312 36.39 6.52 -14.71
N CYS A 313 35.74 6.59 -15.87
CA CYS A 313 35.55 7.83 -16.61
C CYS A 313 34.89 8.89 -15.71
N ASP A 314 35.64 9.98 -15.50
CA ASP A 314 35.31 11.20 -14.74
C ASP A 314 33.82 11.54 -14.62
N ARG A 315 33.35 11.75 -13.36
CA ARG A 315 32.10 12.45 -12.99
C ARG A 315 31.87 12.56 -11.45
N GLY A 316 32.23 13.71 -10.87
CA GLY A 316 31.51 14.40 -9.77
C GLY A 316 31.36 13.78 -8.36
N PRO A 317 30.84 14.56 -7.38
CA PRO A 317 30.36 14.10 -6.07
C PRO A 317 28.90 13.60 -6.15
N TYR A 318 28.39 13.04 -5.05
CA TYR A 318 26.96 12.72 -4.91
C TYR A 318 26.07 13.95 -5.10
N ARG A 319 24.92 13.76 -5.76
CA ARG A 319 24.02 14.83 -6.17
C ARG A 319 22.56 14.42 -6.05
N THR A 320 21.86 15.02 -5.10
CA THR A 320 20.41 14.88 -4.95
C THR A 320 19.66 15.84 -5.90
N VAL A 321 18.63 15.33 -6.58
CA VAL A 321 17.73 16.12 -7.45
C VAL A 321 16.26 15.75 -7.21
N TYR A 322 15.33 16.60 -7.65
CA TYR A 322 13.91 16.29 -7.55
C TYR A 322 13.50 15.09 -8.43
N MET A 323 12.75 14.17 -7.82
CA MET A 323 12.09 13.06 -8.48
C MET A 323 10.80 13.55 -9.18
N PRO A 324 10.52 13.13 -10.42
CA PRO A 324 9.27 13.49 -11.08
C PRO A 324 8.09 12.76 -10.43
N ARG A 325 6.97 13.47 -10.18
CA ARG A 325 5.81 12.94 -9.45
C ARG A 325 5.32 11.57 -9.95
N TRP A 326 5.29 11.31 -11.25
CA TRP A 326 4.87 10.01 -11.79
C TRP A 326 5.73 8.84 -11.27
N LYS A 327 7.02 9.07 -10.98
CA LYS A 327 7.90 8.05 -10.40
C LYS A 327 7.61 7.85 -8.91
N HIS A 328 7.28 8.90 -8.17
CA HIS A 328 6.76 8.77 -6.80
C HIS A 328 5.50 7.88 -6.78
N ALA A 329 4.52 8.14 -7.66
CA ALA A 329 3.32 7.30 -7.78
C ALA A 329 3.64 5.83 -8.12
N ALA A 330 4.62 5.58 -8.99
CA ALA A 330 5.07 4.24 -9.32
C ALA A 330 5.70 3.52 -8.12
N ILE A 331 6.58 4.20 -7.38
CA ILE A 331 7.22 3.66 -6.17
C ILE A 331 6.15 3.37 -5.11
N ALA A 332 5.21 4.28 -4.88
CA ALA A 332 4.16 4.09 -3.89
C ALA A 332 3.15 2.98 -4.27
N GLY A 333 2.93 2.75 -5.57
CA GLY A 333 2.19 1.56 -6.03
C GLY A 333 2.98 0.27 -5.85
N ALA A 334 4.28 0.29 -6.17
CA ALA A 334 5.15 -0.88 -6.07
C ALA A 334 5.55 -1.24 -4.63
N ALA A 335 5.68 -0.28 -3.71
CA ALA A 335 6.06 -0.53 -2.33
C ALA A 335 5.00 -1.37 -1.62
N GLY A 336 3.72 -1.01 -1.78
CA GLY A 336 2.58 -1.73 -1.21
C GLY A 336 2.32 -1.41 0.27
N GLY A 337 1.73 -2.38 0.97
CA GLY A 337 1.47 -2.29 2.41
C GLY A 337 2.71 -2.56 3.27
N ASP A 338 2.54 -2.37 4.57
CA ASP A 338 3.58 -2.43 5.60
C ASP A 338 4.40 -3.74 5.55
N GLY A 339 5.71 -3.68 5.77
CA GLY A 339 6.59 -4.86 5.83
C GLY A 339 7.04 -5.46 4.48
N ARG A 340 6.73 -4.81 3.35
CA ARG A 340 7.01 -5.36 2.01
C ARG A 340 8.29 -4.83 1.36
N VAL A 341 9.09 -5.75 0.81
CA VAL A 341 10.24 -5.49 -0.08
C VAL A 341 9.91 -6.06 -1.46
N SER A 342 9.58 -5.20 -2.42
CA SER A 342 9.11 -5.62 -3.75
C SER A 342 10.24 -5.59 -4.76
N VAL A 343 10.53 -6.73 -5.39
CA VAL A 343 11.59 -6.88 -6.39
C VAL A 343 10.97 -6.90 -7.79
N LEU A 344 11.32 -5.93 -8.64
CA LEU A 344 10.76 -5.75 -9.97
C LEU A 344 11.79 -5.94 -11.07
N ASP A 345 11.46 -6.74 -12.08
CA ASP A 345 12.19 -6.70 -13.35
C ASP A 345 11.84 -5.41 -14.11
N THR A 346 12.79 -4.47 -14.13
CA THR A 346 12.75 -3.30 -15.01
C THR A 346 14.05 -3.20 -15.81
N ALA A 347 14.46 -4.28 -16.48
CA ALA A 347 15.73 -4.36 -17.21
C ALA A 347 15.99 -3.22 -18.23
N HIS A 348 14.92 -2.59 -18.73
CA HIS A 348 14.95 -1.49 -19.69
C HIS A 348 15.01 -0.09 -19.06
N ASP A 349 14.88 0.04 -17.74
CA ASP A 349 15.18 1.30 -17.06
C ASP A 349 16.68 1.36 -16.79
N HIS A 350 17.38 2.27 -17.48
CA HIS A 350 18.82 2.46 -17.30
C HIS A 350 19.19 3.20 -16.01
N GLY A 351 18.19 3.65 -15.23
CA GLY A 351 18.39 4.33 -13.96
C GLY A 351 18.93 5.75 -14.11
N LEU A 352 19.57 6.23 -13.04
CA LEU A 352 20.30 7.50 -13.01
C LEU A 352 21.80 7.24 -13.16
N ASP A 353 22.60 8.31 -13.28
CA ASP A 353 24.03 8.21 -12.99
C ASP A 353 24.25 7.69 -11.55
N ARG A 354 25.29 6.87 -11.33
CA ARG A 354 25.55 6.23 -10.03
C ARG A 354 25.71 7.22 -8.87
N HIS A 355 26.10 8.46 -9.15
CA HIS A 355 26.22 9.53 -8.15
C HIS A 355 25.00 10.45 -8.07
N THR A 356 23.94 10.22 -8.87
CA THR A 356 22.71 11.04 -8.82
C THR A 356 21.58 10.31 -8.12
N GLN A 357 21.01 10.96 -7.10
CA GLN A 357 19.86 10.47 -6.32
C GLN A 357 18.62 11.32 -6.61
N GLN A 358 17.44 10.72 -6.44
CA GLN A 358 16.17 11.39 -6.67
C GLN A 358 15.29 11.40 -5.42
N VAL A 359 14.80 12.58 -5.02
CA VAL A 359 13.91 12.74 -3.86
C VAL A 359 12.61 13.44 -4.21
N SER A 360 11.50 13.05 -3.57
CA SER A 360 10.23 13.79 -3.64
C SER A 360 9.51 13.71 -2.32
N VAL A 361 9.23 14.88 -1.75
CA VAL A 361 8.31 15.04 -0.62
C VAL A 361 6.92 15.38 -1.17
N LEU A 362 5.88 14.73 -0.64
CA LEU A 362 4.47 15.06 -0.89
C LEU A 362 3.78 15.40 0.43
N PRO A 363 3.83 16.67 0.89
CA PRO A 363 3.28 17.09 2.18
C PRO A 363 1.80 16.71 2.41
N GLY A 364 0.95 16.80 1.38
CA GLY A 364 -0.48 16.46 1.52
C GLY A 364 -0.77 14.96 1.64
N GLU A 365 0.14 14.11 1.16
CA GLU A 365 0.03 12.64 1.29
C GLU A 365 0.78 12.14 2.54
N CYS A 366 1.67 12.96 3.11
CA CYS A 366 2.63 12.59 4.16
C CYS A 366 3.62 11.51 3.70
N GLU A 367 4.17 11.66 2.49
CA GLU A 367 5.11 10.70 1.91
C GLU A 367 6.43 11.35 1.50
N VAL A 368 7.55 10.67 1.77
CA VAL A 368 8.88 11.00 1.24
C VAL A 368 9.37 9.81 0.41
N ALA A 369 9.61 10.02 -0.88
CA ALA A 369 10.21 9.01 -1.75
C ALA A 369 11.68 9.34 -2.04
N VAL A 370 12.57 8.36 -1.87
CA VAL A 370 13.99 8.42 -2.23
C VAL A 370 14.33 7.33 -3.25
N SER A 371 15.17 7.66 -4.23
CA SER A 371 15.60 6.76 -5.30
C SER A 371 17.11 6.84 -5.50
N VAL A 372 17.77 5.69 -5.43
CA VAL A 372 19.23 5.56 -5.40
C VAL A 372 19.72 4.46 -6.33
N ASN A 373 21.00 4.53 -6.73
CA ASN A 373 21.67 3.46 -7.46
C ASN A 373 22.46 2.57 -6.49
N ALA A 374 22.13 1.28 -6.43
CA ALA A 374 22.88 0.25 -5.73
C ALA A 374 23.79 -0.49 -6.73
N SER A 375 24.97 0.08 -6.97
CA SER A 375 26.06 -0.59 -7.72
C SER A 375 27.06 -1.29 -6.81
N SER A 376 26.98 -1.02 -5.51
CA SER A 376 27.77 -1.53 -4.38
C SER A 376 27.07 -1.10 -3.08
N PRO A 377 27.39 -1.70 -1.91
CA PRO A 377 26.88 -1.25 -0.60
C PRO A 377 27.10 0.25 -0.37
N LEU A 378 28.32 0.74 -0.69
CA LEU A 378 28.67 2.16 -0.56
C LEU A 378 27.74 3.08 -1.36
N SER A 379 27.45 2.76 -2.63
CA SER A 379 26.58 3.61 -3.47
C SER A 379 25.11 3.57 -3.04
N TYR A 380 24.66 2.45 -2.47
CA TYR A 380 23.35 2.32 -1.85
C TYR A 380 23.25 3.16 -0.56
N THR A 381 24.04 2.84 0.47
CA THR A 381 23.89 3.42 1.81
C THR A 381 24.24 4.91 1.83
N VAL A 382 25.40 5.30 1.29
CA VAL A 382 25.79 6.72 1.26
C VAL A 382 24.85 7.51 0.36
N GLY A 383 24.44 6.95 -0.78
CA GLY A 383 23.45 7.57 -1.65
C GLY A 383 22.13 7.83 -0.93
N ALA A 384 21.60 6.86 -0.18
CA ALA A 384 20.34 7.01 0.54
C ALA A 384 20.44 8.01 1.71
N ALA A 385 21.51 7.92 2.50
CA ALA A 385 21.78 8.82 3.62
C ALA A 385 21.87 10.29 3.16
N VAL A 386 22.75 10.58 2.19
CA VAL A 386 22.97 11.93 1.65
C VAL A 386 21.73 12.47 0.93
N ALA A 387 20.93 11.60 0.28
CA ALA A 387 19.70 12.02 -0.36
C ALA A 387 18.63 12.47 0.64
N LEU A 388 18.39 11.68 1.69
CA LEU A 388 17.38 11.97 2.70
C LEU A 388 17.79 13.10 3.65
N ALA A 389 19.09 13.24 3.94
CA ALA A 389 19.64 14.36 4.70
C ALA A 389 19.75 15.67 3.90
N SER A 390 19.49 15.65 2.58
CA SER A 390 19.62 16.86 1.76
C SER A 390 18.57 17.92 2.12
N PRO A 391 18.88 19.22 1.95
CA PRO A 391 17.92 20.31 2.16
C PRO A 391 16.60 20.14 1.37
N LEU A 392 16.64 19.48 0.21
CA LEU A 392 15.45 19.18 -0.60
C LEU A 392 14.42 18.28 0.12
N VAL A 393 14.86 17.50 1.10
CA VAL A 393 14.00 16.66 1.95
C VAL A 393 13.79 17.34 3.30
N ILE A 394 14.87 17.76 3.97
CA ILE A 394 14.79 18.34 5.33
C ILE A 394 13.90 19.60 5.33
N ASP A 395 14.12 20.57 4.43
CA ASP A 395 13.35 21.82 4.39
C ASP A 395 11.89 21.63 3.95
N ALA A 396 11.61 20.56 3.21
CA ALA A 396 10.29 20.27 2.65
C ALA A 396 9.45 19.33 3.53
N ALA A 397 10.10 18.48 4.32
CA ALA A 397 9.45 17.51 5.18
C ALA A 397 9.44 17.94 6.65
N LEU A 398 10.59 18.38 7.16
CA LEU A 398 10.82 18.82 8.54
C LEU A 398 10.91 20.35 8.57
N THR A 399 9.81 21.03 8.21
CA THR A 399 9.70 22.49 8.39
C THR A 399 9.74 22.84 9.88
N ASP A 400 10.06 24.08 10.23
CA ASP A 400 10.18 24.49 11.64
C ASP A 400 8.91 24.15 12.45
N ASP A 401 7.73 24.48 11.92
CA ASP A 401 6.42 24.12 12.51
C ASP A 401 6.25 22.61 12.78
N VAL A 402 6.80 21.74 11.92
CA VAL A 402 6.69 20.28 12.03
C VAL A 402 7.67 19.72 13.05
N VAL A 403 8.85 20.34 13.18
CA VAL A 403 9.83 19.95 14.21
C VAL A 403 9.39 20.48 15.58
N ASP A 404 8.78 21.66 15.67
CA ASP A 404 8.15 22.15 16.91
C ASP A 404 6.99 21.22 17.33
N GLU A 405 6.04 20.89 16.42
CA GLU A 405 4.95 19.93 16.70
C GLU A 405 5.50 18.56 17.17
N LEU A 406 6.58 18.07 16.53
CA LEU A 406 7.25 16.83 16.92
C LEU A 406 7.90 16.89 18.31
N LEU A 407 8.59 17.99 18.64
CA LEU A 407 9.32 18.14 19.91
C LEU A 407 8.37 18.39 21.10
N ASP A 408 7.22 19.02 20.87
CA ASP A 408 6.15 19.14 21.86
C ASP A 408 5.45 17.79 22.13
N GLU A 409 5.25 16.95 21.11
CA GLU A 409 4.56 15.66 21.27
C GLU A 409 5.47 14.50 21.69
N VAL A 410 6.73 14.46 21.22
CA VAL A 410 7.67 13.36 21.41
C VAL A 410 8.92 13.85 22.14
N PRO A 411 9.13 13.46 23.42
CA PRO A 411 10.30 13.89 24.17
C PRO A 411 11.61 13.52 23.48
N VAL A 412 12.57 14.45 23.47
CA VAL A 412 13.91 14.26 22.88
C VAL A 412 14.59 12.96 23.34
N ALA A 413 14.42 12.57 24.62
CA ALA A 413 14.94 11.30 25.13
C ALA A 413 14.34 10.06 24.43
N VAL A 414 13.07 10.12 24.00
CA VAL A 414 12.44 9.04 23.20
C VAL A 414 12.99 9.02 21.79
N LEU A 415 13.13 10.19 21.14
CA LEU A 415 13.79 10.30 19.83
C LEU A 415 15.22 9.72 19.88
N ARG A 416 15.98 10.06 20.91
CA ARG A 416 17.37 9.63 21.07
C ARG A 416 17.52 8.17 21.49
N LEU A 417 16.79 7.69 22.50
CA LEU A 417 17.06 6.42 23.17
C LEU A 417 16.11 5.27 22.79
N ALA A 418 14.91 5.58 22.27
CA ALA A 418 13.99 4.56 21.72
C ALA A 418 14.08 4.51 20.18
N ARG A 419 13.90 5.67 19.52
CA ARG A 419 13.94 5.81 18.04
C ARG A 419 15.36 5.91 17.46
N GLN A 420 16.39 6.01 18.30
CA GLN A 420 17.80 6.00 17.90
C GLN A 420 18.21 7.12 16.92
N VAL A 421 17.57 8.30 17.03
CA VAL A 421 17.90 9.47 16.20
C VAL A 421 19.27 10.04 16.61
N GLY A 422 20.25 9.88 15.72
CA GLY A 422 21.68 10.06 15.97
C GLY A 422 22.18 11.50 16.11
N CYS A 423 21.44 12.49 15.59
CA CYS A 423 21.83 13.90 15.64
C CYS A 423 21.31 14.66 16.87
N VAL A 424 20.24 14.17 17.54
CA VAL A 424 19.59 14.92 18.63
C VAL A 424 20.29 14.64 19.98
N SER A 425 20.55 15.70 20.74
CA SER A 425 21.17 15.68 22.07
C SER A 425 20.12 15.78 23.18
N ILE A 426 20.29 15.02 24.27
CA ILE A 426 19.41 15.11 25.45
C ILE A 426 19.76 16.33 26.32
N ASP A 427 21.04 16.69 26.37
CA ASP A 427 21.56 17.77 27.22
C ASP A 427 21.45 19.16 26.56
N THR A 428 21.10 19.21 25.28
CA THR A 428 20.93 20.44 24.50
C THR A 428 19.47 20.60 24.13
N VAL A 429 18.87 21.77 24.42
CA VAL A 429 17.56 22.12 23.86
C VAL A 429 17.75 22.47 22.39
N SER A 430 17.65 21.47 21.52
CA SER A 430 17.64 21.66 20.07
C SER A 430 16.31 22.29 19.66
N GLY A 431 16.34 23.57 19.25
CA GLY A 431 15.23 24.15 18.48
C GLY A 431 15.19 23.58 17.05
N PRO A 432 14.11 23.84 16.27
CA PRO A 432 13.92 23.28 14.94
C PRO A 432 15.11 23.40 14.00
N GLU A 433 15.68 24.60 13.90
CA GLU A 433 16.87 24.92 13.10
C GLU A 433 18.04 23.99 13.47
N SER A 434 18.33 23.82 14.77
CA SER A 434 19.41 22.93 15.25
C SER A 434 19.19 21.46 14.91
N VAL A 435 17.95 20.96 14.86
CA VAL A 435 17.67 19.57 14.45
C VAL A 435 17.88 19.41 12.94
N ARG A 436 17.38 20.38 12.16
CA ARG A 436 17.46 20.38 10.69
C ARG A 436 18.92 20.50 10.23
N ASP A 437 19.66 21.45 10.77
CA ASP A 437 21.08 21.69 10.45
C ASP A 437 21.92 20.46 10.81
N ALA A 438 21.71 19.86 11.99
CA ALA A 438 22.47 18.67 12.39
C ALA A 438 22.26 17.45 11.47
N PHE A 439 21.11 17.33 10.78
CA PHE A 439 20.94 16.34 9.72
C PHE A 439 21.69 16.71 8.44
N VAL A 440 21.59 17.97 8.01
CA VAL A 440 22.25 18.46 6.78
C VAL A 440 23.77 18.37 6.92
N GLU A 441 24.35 18.87 8.01
CA GLU A 441 25.78 18.82 8.31
C GLU A 441 26.31 17.38 8.38
N TRP A 442 25.54 16.45 8.97
CA TRP A 442 25.91 15.03 9.00
C TRP A 442 25.92 14.42 7.59
N GLY A 443 24.94 14.77 6.76
CA GLY A 443 24.89 14.38 5.35
C GLY A 443 26.06 14.96 4.52
N GLU A 444 26.42 16.22 4.75
CA GLU A 444 27.58 16.86 4.10
C GLU A 444 28.89 16.21 4.53
N SER A 445 29.07 15.90 5.82
CA SER A 445 30.23 15.18 6.35
C SER A 445 30.40 13.80 5.70
N ILE A 446 29.33 13.01 5.59
CA ILE A 446 29.35 11.71 4.90
C ILE A 446 29.68 11.88 3.40
N ALA A 447 29.16 12.92 2.74
CA ALA A 447 29.47 13.22 1.35
C ALA A 447 30.93 13.70 1.14
N ASP A 448 31.54 14.34 2.13
CA ASP A 448 32.95 14.73 2.18
C ASP A 448 33.85 13.49 2.41
N ARG A 449 33.55 12.66 3.41
CA ARG A 449 34.25 11.39 3.69
C ARG A 449 34.23 10.45 2.48
N SER A 450 33.12 10.37 1.75
CA SER A 450 33.05 9.59 0.51
C SER A 450 33.92 10.15 -0.63
N ARG A 451 34.26 11.45 -0.61
CA ARG A 451 35.24 12.04 -1.55
C ARG A 451 36.67 11.74 -1.12
N GLN A 452 36.96 11.81 0.17
CA GLN A 452 38.26 11.42 0.75
C GLN A 452 38.61 9.96 0.39
N LEU A 453 37.68 9.02 0.60
CA LEU A 453 37.81 7.61 0.18
C LEU A 453 38.16 7.46 -1.31
N LYS A 454 37.60 8.31 -2.19
CA LYS A 454 37.87 8.28 -3.63
C LYS A 454 39.28 8.80 -3.98
N HIS A 455 39.82 9.72 -3.20
CA HIS A 455 41.18 10.25 -3.37
C HIS A 455 42.25 9.42 -2.63
N GLY A 456 41.87 8.41 -1.86
CA GLY A 456 42.78 7.62 -1.03
C GLY A 456 43.20 8.35 0.26
N GLU A 457 42.41 9.32 0.69
CA GLU A 457 42.59 10.08 1.93
C GLU A 457 41.81 9.36 3.05
N TYR A 458 42.51 8.76 4.01
CA TYR A 458 41.89 7.95 5.08
C TYR A 458 41.99 8.58 6.48
N GLY A 459 42.53 9.80 6.58
CA GLY A 459 42.68 10.50 7.87
C GLY A 459 43.55 9.71 8.85
N ASP A 460 42.99 9.43 10.03
CA ASP A 460 43.66 8.69 11.11
C ASP A 460 43.48 7.15 11.02
N CYS A 461 42.67 6.63 10.09
CA CYS A 461 42.48 5.18 9.93
C CYS A 461 43.76 4.51 9.38
N GLU A 462 44.11 3.35 9.92
CA GLU A 462 45.28 2.56 9.50
C GLU A 462 45.08 1.92 8.11
N SER A 463 43.82 1.72 7.70
CA SER A 463 43.49 1.09 6.41
C SER A 463 42.28 1.70 5.69
N ARG A 464 42.21 1.44 4.38
CA ARG A 464 41.04 1.78 3.55
C ARG A 464 39.76 1.10 4.05
N ASP A 465 39.87 -0.14 4.52
CA ASP A 465 38.70 -0.96 4.84
C ASP A 465 38.14 -0.61 6.23
N GLU A 466 38.98 -0.17 7.15
CA GLU A 466 38.60 0.51 8.39
C GLU A 466 37.83 1.82 8.09
N PHE A 467 38.40 2.71 7.26
CA PHE A 467 37.73 3.95 6.85
C PHE A 467 36.37 3.68 6.16
N LEU A 468 36.31 2.65 5.31
CA LEU A 468 35.08 2.23 4.64
C LEU A 468 34.05 1.70 5.64
N SER A 469 34.48 0.93 6.64
CA SER A 469 33.60 0.37 7.68
C SER A 469 33.00 1.49 8.53
N GLU A 470 33.81 2.46 8.98
CA GLU A 470 33.30 3.63 9.69
C GLU A 470 32.34 4.45 8.84
N LEU A 471 32.66 4.71 7.56
CA LEU A 471 31.81 5.48 6.66
C LEU A 471 30.45 4.80 6.42
N LEU A 472 30.44 3.46 6.28
CA LEU A 472 29.20 2.69 6.13
C LEU A 472 28.38 2.71 7.42
N GLN A 473 29.02 2.51 8.58
CA GLN A 473 28.34 2.58 9.88
C GLN A 473 27.71 3.96 10.13
N ASP A 474 28.44 5.03 9.81
CA ASP A 474 28.01 6.42 9.92
C ASP A 474 26.83 6.70 8.97
N ALA A 475 26.93 6.26 7.71
CA ALA A 475 25.86 6.41 6.72
C ALA A 475 24.59 5.59 7.05
N HIS A 476 24.72 4.36 7.58
CA HIS A 476 23.57 3.60 8.10
C HIS A 476 22.93 4.31 9.30
N GLY A 477 23.75 4.90 10.19
CA GLY A 477 23.30 5.71 11.32
C GLY A 477 22.47 6.93 10.90
N LEU A 478 22.97 7.73 9.95
CA LEU A 478 22.24 8.87 9.39
C LEU A 478 20.96 8.43 8.68
N TYR A 479 21.04 7.40 7.81
CA TYR A 479 19.90 6.91 7.05
C TYR A 479 18.78 6.41 7.96
N GLY A 480 19.11 5.64 9.01
CA GLY A 480 18.16 5.26 10.05
C GLY A 480 17.57 6.48 10.77
N SER A 481 18.42 7.40 11.22
CA SER A 481 18.00 8.59 11.98
C SER A 481 17.01 9.47 11.22
N VAL A 482 17.24 9.71 9.92
CA VAL A 482 16.31 10.51 9.09
C VAL A 482 15.00 9.76 8.86
N VAL A 483 15.02 8.43 8.70
CA VAL A 483 13.80 7.63 8.59
C VAL A 483 12.97 7.70 9.87
N HIS A 484 13.58 7.48 11.04
CA HIS A 484 12.87 7.46 12.32
C HIS A 484 12.30 8.83 12.70
N VAL A 485 12.98 9.94 12.39
CA VAL A 485 12.43 11.29 12.64
C VAL A 485 11.30 11.63 11.66
N LEU A 486 11.39 11.20 10.39
CA LEU A 486 10.33 11.39 9.41
C LEU A 486 9.06 10.62 9.81
N ASP A 487 9.19 9.37 10.24
CA ASP A 487 8.07 8.58 10.76
C ASP A 487 7.46 9.21 12.02
N ALA A 488 8.29 9.67 12.96
CA ALA A 488 7.81 10.37 14.16
C ALA A 488 7.07 11.67 13.81
N ALA A 489 7.48 12.38 12.74
CA ALA A 489 6.76 13.52 12.15
C ALA A 489 5.55 13.12 11.27
N GLY A 490 5.22 11.83 11.21
CA GLY A 490 4.07 11.27 10.50
C GLY A 490 4.25 11.10 8.99
N TYR A 491 5.48 10.93 8.49
CA TYR A 491 5.77 10.65 7.07
C TYR A 491 6.14 9.19 6.80
N ASP A 492 5.47 8.58 5.82
CA ASP A 492 5.88 7.30 5.23
C ASP A 492 7.12 7.51 4.32
N VAL A 493 8.18 6.71 4.51
CA VAL A 493 9.41 6.79 3.70
C VAL A 493 9.50 5.64 2.69
N LEU A 494 9.40 5.98 1.41
CA LEU A 494 9.39 5.03 0.29
C LEU A 494 10.77 4.98 -0.40
N ARG A 495 11.35 3.78 -0.52
CA ARG A 495 12.71 3.57 -1.04
C ARG A 495 12.65 2.91 -2.42
N ASP A 496 13.39 3.46 -3.38
CA ASP A 496 13.55 2.93 -4.73
C ASP A 496 15.03 2.62 -5.02
N VAL A 497 15.38 1.34 -4.91
CA VAL A 497 16.73 0.82 -5.05
C VAL A 497 16.92 0.31 -6.47
N HIS A 498 17.60 1.11 -7.30
CA HIS A 498 17.91 0.73 -8.68
C HIS A 498 19.26 0.00 -8.75
N VAL A 499 19.25 -1.23 -9.25
CA VAL A 499 20.38 -2.16 -9.32
C VAL A 499 20.78 -2.33 -10.79
N PRO A 500 21.87 -1.69 -11.25
CA PRO A 500 22.24 -1.69 -12.66
C PRO A 500 22.55 -3.09 -13.19
N GLY A 501 22.18 -3.36 -14.45
CA GLY A 501 22.50 -4.62 -15.13
C GLY A 501 24.01 -4.88 -15.33
N THR A 502 24.86 -3.90 -15.04
CA THR A 502 26.33 -4.06 -15.00
C THR A 502 26.81 -4.75 -13.71
N VAL A 503 25.96 -4.90 -12.69
CA VAL A 503 26.26 -5.70 -11.50
C VAL A 503 26.11 -7.19 -11.86
N GLY A 504 27.22 -7.78 -12.30
CA GLY A 504 27.27 -9.16 -12.81
C GLY A 504 27.56 -10.23 -11.75
N SER A 505 28.52 -9.98 -10.87
CA SER A 505 29.05 -10.93 -9.87
C SER A 505 28.07 -11.24 -8.74
N ALA A 506 27.91 -12.52 -8.39
CA ALA A 506 27.04 -12.98 -7.31
C ALA A 506 27.40 -12.32 -5.97
N SER A 507 28.67 -12.43 -5.53
CA SER A 507 29.14 -11.81 -4.28
C SER A 507 28.78 -10.34 -4.12
N ARG A 508 28.84 -9.54 -5.19
CA ARG A 508 28.45 -8.12 -5.14
C ARG A 508 26.94 -7.90 -5.00
N LEU A 509 26.12 -8.84 -5.48
CA LEU A 509 24.68 -8.83 -5.22
C LEU A 509 24.42 -9.25 -3.77
N ASP A 510 25.17 -10.21 -3.25
CA ASP A 510 25.09 -10.65 -1.85
C ASP A 510 25.48 -9.48 -0.91
N ASP A 511 26.61 -8.79 -1.15
CA ASP A 511 27.02 -7.57 -0.42
C ASP A 511 25.91 -6.49 -0.43
N ILE A 512 25.27 -6.28 -1.58
CA ILE A 512 24.17 -5.30 -1.73
C ILE A 512 22.94 -5.74 -0.96
N ALA A 513 22.59 -7.04 -0.98
CA ALA A 513 21.46 -7.59 -0.26
C ALA A 513 21.64 -7.46 1.25
N GLU A 514 22.84 -7.81 1.78
CA GLU A 514 23.20 -7.62 3.18
C GLU A 514 23.05 -6.16 3.62
N SER A 515 23.56 -5.21 2.83
CA SER A 515 23.45 -3.78 3.15
C SER A 515 22.01 -3.25 3.11
N ILE A 516 21.17 -3.75 2.19
CA ILE A 516 19.72 -3.47 2.16
C ILE A 516 19.04 -4.06 3.41
N ALA A 517 19.33 -5.32 3.75
CA ALA A 517 18.72 -6.01 4.86
C ALA A 517 19.09 -5.35 6.20
N HIS A 518 20.34 -4.96 6.38
CA HIS A 518 20.83 -4.18 7.53
C HIS A 518 20.13 -2.82 7.65
N SER A 519 19.92 -2.13 6.52
CA SER A 519 19.15 -0.87 6.52
C SER A 519 17.68 -1.07 6.90
N VAL A 520 17.04 -2.13 6.38
CA VAL A 520 15.65 -2.50 6.72
C VAL A 520 15.50 -2.84 8.20
N ALA A 521 16.44 -3.59 8.79
CA ALA A 521 16.45 -3.90 10.22
C ALA A 521 16.59 -2.64 11.08
N ILE A 522 17.50 -1.72 10.73
CA ILE A 522 17.65 -0.40 11.38
C ILE A 522 16.37 0.43 11.27
N GLN A 523 15.68 0.36 10.13
CA GLN A 523 14.49 1.15 9.80
C GLN A 523 13.18 0.47 10.19
N SER A 524 13.24 -0.59 10.98
CA SER A 524 12.07 -1.26 11.55
C SER A 524 11.85 -0.83 13.00
N VAL A 525 10.61 -0.92 13.48
CA VAL A 525 10.19 -0.55 14.83
C VAL A 525 9.34 -1.61 15.49
N TYR A 526 9.39 -1.65 16.82
CA TYR A 526 8.28 -2.12 17.65
C TYR A 526 7.75 -0.92 18.45
N GLU A 527 6.49 -0.54 18.22
CA GLU A 527 5.89 0.71 18.72
C GLU A 527 6.75 1.96 18.41
N SER A 528 7.59 2.39 19.35
CA SER A 528 8.52 3.53 19.20
C SER A 528 9.99 3.16 19.42
N PHE A 529 10.30 1.87 19.46
CA PHE A 529 11.65 1.34 19.69
C PHE A 529 12.24 0.83 18.37
N ALA A 530 13.41 1.32 17.98
CA ALA A 530 14.11 0.87 16.78
C ALA A 530 14.50 -0.62 16.92
N ALA A 531 14.00 -1.47 16.02
CA ALA A 531 14.05 -2.92 16.16
C ALA A 531 15.49 -3.45 16.21
N TYR A 532 16.39 -2.95 15.35
CA TYR A 532 17.80 -3.34 15.36
C TYR A 532 18.46 -3.18 16.74
N ARG A 533 18.20 -2.07 17.44
CA ARG A 533 18.78 -1.79 18.76
C ARG A 533 18.27 -2.77 19.83
N GLN A 534 17.04 -3.26 19.69
CA GLN A 534 16.42 -4.19 20.64
C GLN A 534 16.78 -5.65 20.36
N LEU A 535 17.01 -6.02 19.09
CA LEU A 535 17.10 -7.43 18.67
C LEU A 535 18.53 -7.87 18.30
N TYR A 536 19.28 -7.02 17.59
CA TYR A 536 20.49 -7.41 16.85
C TYR A 536 21.76 -6.64 17.27
N GLU A 537 21.65 -5.64 18.14
CA GLU A 537 22.80 -4.87 18.61
C GLU A 537 23.64 -5.68 19.61
N ASP A 538 24.89 -5.95 19.28
CA ASP A 538 25.83 -6.76 20.07
C ASP A 538 26.62 -5.94 21.10
N ARG A 539 26.83 -4.63 20.86
CA ARG A 539 27.63 -3.77 21.75
C ARG A 539 26.86 -3.41 23.02
N GLU A 540 27.30 -3.97 24.15
CA GLU A 540 26.69 -3.79 25.47
C GLU A 540 26.48 -2.31 25.87
N GLU A 541 27.49 -1.44 25.72
CA GLU A 541 27.37 0.01 25.96
C GLU A 541 26.19 0.64 25.20
N LYS A 542 25.95 0.21 23.95
CA LYS A 542 24.85 0.73 23.13
C LYS A 542 23.49 0.19 23.55
N ARG A 543 23.43 -1.03 24.10
CA ARG A 543 22.21 -1.59 24.69
C ARG A 543 21.86 -0.93 26.01
N GLU A 544 22.82 -0.77 26.91
CA GLU A 544 22.61 -0.15 28.25
C GLU A 544 22.09 1.29 28.17
N LEU A 545 22.51 2.05 27.15
CA LEU A 545 22.04 3.42 26.91
C LEU A 545 20.62 3.48 26.32
N ALA A 546 20.15 2.42 25.66
CA ALA A 546 18.85 2.44 24.98
C ALA A 546 17.69 2.18 25.95
N PHE A 547 16.50 2.68 25.62
CA PHE A 547 15.28 2.25 26.33
C PHE A 547 14.88 0.85 25.86
N THR A 548 14.55 -0.04 26.79
CA THR A 548 14.08 -1.40 26.49
C THR A 548 12.58 -1.40 26.20
N ALA A 549 12.17 -2.02 25.10
CA ALA A 549 10.77 -2.23 24.77
C ALA A 549 10.05 -3.14 25.80
N GLN A 550 8.82 -2.78 26.17
CA GLN A 550 7.95 -3.65 26.95
C GLN A 550 6.96 -4.31 25.99
N VAL A 551 7.22 -5.57 25.62
CA VAL A 551 6.43 -6.26 24.58
C VAL A 551 5.04 -6.64 25.10
N ASP A 552 3.99 -6.23 24.40
CA ASP A 552 2.66 -6.81 24.56
C ASP A 552 2.65 -8.22 23.95
N ALA A 553 2.63 -9.25 24.81
CA ALA A 553 2.55 -10.64 24.39
C ALA A 553 1.27 -10.99 23.58
N ALA A 554 0.27 -10.10 23.53
CA ALA A 554 -0.90 -10.22 22.65
C ALA A 554 -0.72 -9.60 21.25
N ASP A 555 0.33 -8.78 21.04
CA ASP A 555 0.67 -8.13 19.77
C ASP A 555 2.22 -7.96 19.62
N PRO A 556 3.03 -9.04 19.64
CA PRO A 556 4.50 -8.98 19.64
C PRO A 556 5.08 -8.78 18.23
N VAL A 557 4.47 -7.89 17.44
CA VAL A 557 4.77 -7.69 16.01
C VAL A 557 5.13 -6.24 15.76
N GLY A 558 6.36 -6.01 15.32
CA GLY A 558 6.84 -4.73 14.80
C GLY A 558 6.57 -4.55 13.30
N GLU A 559 6.89 -3.37 12.77
CA GLU A 559 6.71 -3.04 11.35
C GLU A 559 7.98 -2.37 10.75
N LEU A 560 8.15 -2.53 9.44
CA LEU A 560 9.11 -1.73 8.67
C LEU A 560 8.53 -0.33 8.46
N LEU A 561 9.29 0.71 8.79
CA LEU A 561 8.88 2.09 8.52
C LEU A 561 8.88 2.34 7.02
N GLY A 562 7.70 2.51 6.42
CA GLY A 562 7.52 2.68 4.98
C GLY A 562 7.78 1.39 4.18
N GLY A 563 8.25 1.52 2.93
CA GLY A 563 8.39 0.38 2.02
C GLY A 563 9.60 0.47 1.10
N VAL A 564 10.01 -0.66 0.53
CA VAL A 564 11.20 -0.79 -0.31
C VAL A 564 10.85 -1.43 -1.65
N VAL A 565 11.32 -0.82 -2.74
CA VAL A 565 11.22 -1.32 -4.10
C VAL A 565 12.64 -1.53 -4.64
N VAL A 566 12.99 -2.75 -4.99
CA VAL A 566 14.26 -3.12 -5.62
C VAL A 566 14.00 -3.39 -7.10
N ARG A 567 14.74 -2.78 -8.02
CA ARG A 567 14.50 -2.94 -9.47
C ARG A 567 15.73 -2.66 -10.32
N GLY A 568 15.58 -2.70 -11.64
CA GLY A 568 16.67 -2.45 -12.60
C GLY A 568 17.23 -3.74 -13.21
N GLY A 569 18.27 -3.60 -14.03
CA GLY A 569 18.84 -4.70 -14.85
C GLY A 569 19.25 -5.96 -14.11
N SER A 570 19.73 -5.84 -12.86
CA SER A 570 20.05 -6.99 -12.00
C SER A 570 19.13 -7.11 -10.78
N GLY A 571 18.07 -6.29 -10.68
CA GLY A 571 17.20 -6.24 -9.48
C GLY A 571 16.54 -7.58 -9.16
N HIS A 572 15.99 -8.27 -10.17
CA HIS A 572 15.38 -9.60 -10.02
C HIS A 572 16.33 -10.68 -9.49
N ARG A 573 17.66 -10.46 -9.53
CA ARG A 573 18.67 -11.41 -9.03
C ARG A 573 18.90 -11.30 -7.52
N LEU A 574 18.30 -10.31 -6.85
CA LEU A 574 18.40 -10.10 -5.41
C LEU A 574 17.29 -10.81 -4.62
N VAL A 575 16.32 -11.46 -5.26
CA VAL A 575 15.19 -12.10 -4.57
C VAL A 575 15.67 -13.10 -3.51
N ASP A 576 16.58 -14.01 -3.87
CA ASP A 576 17.10 -15.01 -2.94
C ASP A 576 18.19 -14.44 -2.02
N PRO A 577 19.20 -13.67 -2.49
CA PRO A 577 20.15 -12.99 -1.61
C PRO A 577 19.51 -12.10 -0.53
N LEU A 578 18.38 -11.44 -0.81
CA LEU A 578 17.64 -10.67 0.20
C LEU A 578 16.99 -11.58 1.24
N ARG A 579 16.43 -12.73 0.85
CA ARG A 579 15.86 -13.70 1.79
C ARG A 579 16.93 -14.26 2.71
N ASP A 580 18.04 -14.72 2.13
CA ASP A 580 19.19 -15.25 2.86
C ASP A 580 19.73 -14.19 3.85
N ALA A 581 19.84 -12.93 3.43
CA ALA A 581 20.27 -11.81 4.27
C ALA A 581 19.26 -11.38 5.35
N PHE A 582 17.95 -11.63 5.16
CA PHE A 582 16.95 -11.42 6.23
C PHE A 582 16.94 -12.58 7.23
N GLU A 583 17.26 -13.80 6.80
CA GLU A 583 17.34 -14.99 7.67
C GLU A 583 18.66 -15.08 8.46
N SER A 584 19.72 -14.34 8.06
CA SER A 584 21.04 -14.38 8.70
C SER A 584 21.20 -13.58 9.99
N PHE A 585 20.20 -12.79 10.42
CA PHE A 585 20.30 -11.98 11.64
C PHE A 585 20.19 -12.84 12.91
N GLU A 586 21.26 -12.87 13.71
CA GLU A 586 21.25 -13.52 15.02
C GLU A 586 20.72 -12.56 16.10
N LEU A 587 19.77 -13.06 16.92
CA LEU A 587 19.26 -12.34 18.09
C LEU A 587 20.30 -12.33 19.21
N HIS A 588 20.49 -11.19 19.87
CA HIS A 588 21.32 -11.14 21.07
C HIS A 588 20.64 -11.86 22.26
N ALA A 589 21.42 -12.38 23.21
CA ALA A 589 20.92 -13.26 24.29
C ALA A 589 19.74 -12.69 25.10
N ASP A 590 19.71 -11.37 25.31
CA ASP A 590 18.67 -10.68 26.09
C ASP A 590 17.54 -10.07 25.21
N ALA A 591 17.37 -10.54 23.97
CA ALA A 591 16.45 -9.92 23.01
C ALA A 591 14.98 -10.06 23.48
N PRO A 592 14.18 -8.99 23.47
CA PRO A 592 12.77 -9.06 23.80
C PRO A 592 11.98 -9.85 22.75
N GLU A 593 10.94 -10.55 23.18
CA GLU A 593 10.20 -11.53 22.38
C GLU A 593 9.21 -10.90 21.36
N PHE A 594 9.70 -10.04 20.46
CA PHE A 594 8.94 -9.54 19.30
C PHE A 594 9.65 -9.86 17.98
N ASN A 595 8.90 -9.86 16.87
CA ASN A 595 9.46 -10.02 15.52
C ASN A 595 9.08 -8.86 14.59
N VAL A 596 9.77 -8.75 13.46
CA VAL A 596 9.40 -7.84 12.36
C VAL A 596 9.21 -8.69 11.10
N PRO A 597 7.98 -8.91 10.61
CA PRO A 597 7.75 -9.70 9.41
C PRO A 597 8.11 -8.90 8.16
N ILE A 598 9.20 -9.30 7.49
CA ILE A 598 9.63 -8.75 6.20
C ILE A 598 9.30 -9.75 5.08
N THR A 599 8.58 -9.29 4.05
CA THR A 599 8.21 -10.15 2.91
C THR A 599 8.93 -9.69 1.63
N VAL A 600 9.76 -10.56 1.04
CA VAL A 600 10.38 -10.34 -0.27
C VAL A 600 9.46 -10.87 -1.38
N GLN A 601 8.75 -9.95 -2.04
CA GLN A 601 7.85 -10.25 -3.17
C GLN A 601 8.61 -10.13 -4.50
N ASP A 602 8.55 -11.16 -5.35
CA ASP A 602 9.05 -11.12 -6.72
C ASP A 602 7.91 -10.77 -7.69
N GLY A 603 8.08 -9.70 -8.46
CA GLY A 603 7.13 -9.22 -9.46
C GLY A 603 6.17 -8.14 -8.97
N VAL A 604 5.06 -7.99 -9.68
CA VAL A 604 4.03 -6.97 -9.44
C VAL A 604 2.65 -7.58 -9.49
N GLU A 605 1.74 -7.00 -8.71
CA GLU A 605 0.32 -7.30 -8.75
C GLU A 605 -0.46 -6.25 -9.56
N ARG A 606 -1.70 -6.62 -9.90
CA ARG A 606 -2.68 -5.69 -10.49
C ARG A 606 -3.00 -4.51 -9.55
N SER A 607 -3.04 -4.78 -8.24
CA SER A 607 -3.23 -3.82 -7.16
C SER A 607 -2.16 -2.71 -7.18
N ASP A 608 -0.88 -3.07 -7.34
CA ASP A 608 0.24 -2.12 -7.43
C ASP A 608 0.07 -1.15 -8.62
N VAL A 609 -0.35 -1.69 -9.77
CA VAL A 609 -0.66 -0.91 -10.98
C VAL A 609 -1.88 -0.02 -10.78
N ALA A 610 -2.91 -0.51 -10.08
CA ALA A 610 -4.10 0.28 -9.73
C ALA A 610 -3.74 1.50 -8.87
N VAL A 611 -2.93 1.31 -7.82
CA VAL A 611 -2.48 2.39 -6.92
C VAL A 611 -1.65 3.43 -7.69
N ALA A 612 -0.68 3.00 -8.49
CA ALA A 612 0.14 3.91 -9.30
C ALA A 612 -0.70 4.68 -10.33
N ALA A 613 -1.64 4.01 -11.00
CA ALA A 613 -2.55 4.63 -11.96
C ALA A 613 -3.47 5.65 -11.28
N ALA A 614 -4.11 5.27 -10.16
CA ALA A 614 -5.00 6.14 -9.39
C ALA A 614 -4.28 7.41 -8.91
N ARG A 615 -3.05 7.29 -8.40
CA ARG A 615 -2.23 8.43 -7.97
C ARG A 615 -1.93 9.41 -9.12
N VAL A 616 -1.48 8.90 -10.28
CA VAL A 616 -1.19 9.76 -11.46
C VAL A 616 -2.46 10.40 -12.03
N LEU A 617 -3.56 9.65 -12.10
CA LEU A 617 -4.85 10.11 -12.62
C LEU A 617 -5.48 11.17 -11.70
N ARG A 618 -5.41 11.01 -10.37
CA ARG A 618 -5.91 11.97 -9.38
C ARG A 618 -5.32 13.37 -9.57
N TRP A 619 -4.01 13.47 -9.84
CA TRP A 619 -3.35 14.78 -10.09
C TRP A 619 -3.69 15.41 -11.44
N LYS A 620 -4.31 14.64 -12.33
CA LYS A 620 -4.84 15.07 -13.63
C LYS A 620 -6.37 15.15 -13.62
N ASP A 621 -6.97 15.06 -12.43
CA ASP A 621 -8.42 15.15 -12.19
C ASP A 621 -9.25 14.09 -12.94
N PHE A 622 -8.69 12.88 -13.06
CA PHE A 622 -9.38 11.69 -13.56
C PHE A 622 -9.68 10.69 -12.45
N ARG A 623 -10.82 10.00 -12.57
CA ARG A 623 -11.11 8.75 -11.83
C ARG A 623 -10.57 7.55 -12.60
N VAL A 624 -9.89 6.66 -11.89
CA VAL A 624 -9.41 5.37 -12.43
C VAL A 624 -10.59 4.41 -12.63
N THR A 625 -10.46 3.49 -13.59
CA THR A 625 -11.45 2.45 -13.90
C THR A 625 -10.76 1.08 -13.90
N SER A 626 -11.48 0.02 -13.53
CA SER A 626 -10.92 -1.34 -13.53
C SER A 626 -10.38 -1.75 -14.91
N GLU A 627 -11.14 -1.46 -15.97
CA GLU A 627 -10.75 -1.75 -17.36
C GLU A 627 -9.39 -1.13 -17.72
N CYS A 628 -9.16 0.13 -17.32
CA CYS A 628 -7.87 0.83 -17.51
C CYS A 628 -6.73 0.11 -16.79
N VAL A 629 -6.95 -0.32 -15.53
CA VAL A 629 -5.96 -1.08 -14.76
C VAL A 629 -5.66 -2.43 -15.42
N ASP A 630 -6.68 -3.14 -15.89
CA ASP A 630 -6.53 -4.45 -16.53
C ASP A 630 -5.62 -4.38 -17.76
N VAL A 631 -5.82 -3.37 -18.61
CA VAL A 631 -4.97 -3.19 -19.80
C VAL A 631 -3.59 -2.66 -19.45
N LEU A 632 -3.44 -1.72 -18.51
CA LEU A 632 -2.13 -1.26 -18.07
C LEU A 632 -1.32 -2.40 -17.43
N TYR A 633 -1.96 -3.26 -16.64
CA TYR A 633 -1.33 -4.45 -16.05
C TYR A 633 -0.97 -5.48 -17.14
N GLY A 634 -1.91 -5.84 -18.02
CA GLY A 634 -1.68 -6.82 -19.08
C GLY A 634 -0.62 -6.41 -20.11
N VAL A 635 -0.55 -5.12 -20.46
CA VAL A 635 0.34 -4.58 -21.50
C VAL A 635 1.68 -4.11 -20.94
N LEU A 636 1.71 -3.43 -19.78
CA LEU A 636 2.93 -2.81 -19.24
C LEU A 636 3.55 -3.57 -18.07
N GLN A 637 2.78 -4.42 -17.39
CA GLN A 637 3.24 -5.36 -16.34
C GLN A 637 4.12 -4.69 -15.27
N SER A 638 3.88 -3.41 -14.96
CA SER A 638 4.69 -2.62 -14.02
C SER A 638 4.00 -1.32 -13.60
N PRO A 639 3.98 -0.97 -12.30
CA PRO A 639 3.57 0.34 -11.80
C PRO A 639 4.38 1.50 -12.43
N PHE A 640 5.66 1.27 -12.69
CA PHE A 640 6.53 2.24 -13.37
C PHE A 640 6.13 2.43 -14.82
N GLY A 641 5.81 1.35 -15.55
CA GLY A 641 5.28 1.41 -16.90
C GLY A 641 3.95 2.17 -16.95
N ALA A 642 3.00 1.81 -16.08
CA ALA A 642 1.68 2.44 -16.01
C ALA A 642 1.75 3.94 -15.69
N ALA A 643 2.48 4.33 -14.65
CA ALA A 643 2.66 5.74 -14.30
C ALA A 643 3.43 6.51 -15.39
N ARG A 644 4.40 5.88 -16.04
CA ARG A 644 5.16 6.46 -17.17
C ARG A 644 4.30 6.68 -18.41
N ALA A 645 3.33 5.81 -18.68
CA ALA A 645 2.34 6.00 -19.74
C ALA A 645 1.39 7.15 -19.38
N LEU A 646 0.72 7.05 -18.23
CA LEU A 646 -0.35 7.97 -17.83
C LEU A 646 0.14 9.41 -17.61
N ARG A 647 1.43 9.65 -17.32
CA ARG A 647 1.99 11.00 -17.16
C ARG A 647 1.74 11.91 -18.38
N TRP A 648 1.61 11.32 -19.58
CA TRP A 648 1.43 12.04 -20.84
C TRP A 648 0.02 12.57 -21.08
N LEU A 649 -0.98 12.12 -20.32
CA LEU A 649 -2.33 12.67 -20.39
C LEU A 649 -2.34 14.15 -20.00
N GLY A 650 -3.17 14.95 -20.66
CA GLY A 650 -3.51 16.30 -20.19
C GLY A 650 -4.28 16.25 -18.86
N SER A 651 -4.51 17.40 -18.24
CA SER A 651 -5.47 17.50 -17.13
C SER A 651 -6.90 17.40 -17.65
N ALA A 652 -7.83 16.92 -16.82
CA ALA A 652 -9.24 16.80 -17.13
C ALA A 652 -10.01 18.14 -17.06
N ASP A 653 -9.35 19.29 -17.16
CA ASP A 653 -9.89 20.64 -16.85
C ASP A 653 -11.26 20.99 -17.48
N ARG A 654 -11.62 20.34 -18.60
CA ARG A 654 -12.91 20.52 -19.29
C ARG A 654 -14.05 19.66 -18.74
N SER A 655 -13.73 18.65 -17.95
CA SER A 655 -14.67 17.74 -17.27
C SER A 655 -14.00 17.18 -16.00
N PRO A 656 -13.84 18.01 -14.95
CA PRO A 656 -13.29 17.60 -13.65
C PRO A 656 -13.87 16.30 -13.12
N GLY A 657 -13.03 15.44 -12.53
CA GLY A 657 -13.42 14.16 -11.97
C GLY A 657 -14.06 13.16 -12.95
N ARG A 658 -13.87 13.30 -14.28
CA ARG A 658 -14.37 12.28 -15.22
C ARG A 658 -13.58 10.98 -15.11
N GLU A 659 -14.22 9.86 -15.47
CA GLU A 659 -13.52 8.59 -15.60
C GLU A 659 -12.56 8.59 -16.79
N VAL A 660 -11.43 7.90 -16.64
CA VAL A 660 -10.49 7.63 -17.72
C VAL A 660 -11.13 6.64 -18.70
N VAL A 661 -11.14 6.98 -19.99
CA VAL A 661 -11.73 6.12 -21.03
C VAL A 661 -10.64 5.40 -21.82
N MET A 662 -10.96 4.28 -22.47
CA MET A 662 -9.97 3.50 -23.21
C MET A 662 -9.23 4.27 -24.32
N ARG A 663 -9.79 5.36 -24.84
CA ARG A 663 -9.08 6.28 -25.75
C ARG A 663 -7.91 7.01 -25.06
N ASP A 664 -8.07 7.39 -23.80
CA ASP A 664 -7.01 8.01 -23.00
C ASP A 664 -5.89 6.99 -22.70
N VAL A 665 -6.29 5.79 -22.24
CA VAL A 665 -5.36 4.68 -21.95
C VAL A 665 -4.55 4.32 -23.19
N ARG A 666 -5.22 4.23 -24.34
CA ARG A 666 -4.57 4.00 -25.62
C ARG A 666 -3.54 5.08 -25.96
N TYR A 667 -3.93 6.35 -25.90
CA TYR A 667 -3.00 7.45 -26.16
C TYR A 667 -1.78 7.40 -25.22
N ALA A 668 -1.99 7.11 -23.94
CA ALA A 668 -0.93 6.97 -22.94
C ALA A 668 0.04 5.81 -23.25
N VAL A 669 -0.47 4.65 -23.68
CA VAL A 669 0.34 3.50 -24.11
C VAL A 669 1.09 3.79 -25.44
N GLU A 670 0.50 4.56 -26.35
CA GLU A 670 1.19 5.02 -27.57
C GLU A 670 2.40 5.94 -27.28
N GLN A 671 2.50 6.54 -26.07
CA GLN A 671 3.63 7.40 -25.66
C GLN A 671 4.76 6.68 -24.88
N VAL A 672 4.69 5.36 -24.67
CA VAL A 672 5.80 4.60 -24.07
C VAL A 672 6.62 3.89 -25.14
N GLY A 673 7.91 3.71 -24.86
CA GLY A 673 8.80 2.96 -25.74
C GLY A 673 8.44 1.47 -25.75
N VAL A 674 8.80 0.79 -26.85
CA VAL A 674 8.48 -0.64 -27.08
C VAL A 674 9.08 -1.57 -26.03
N GLU A 675 10.09 -1.11 -25.30
CA GLU A 675 10.76 -1.78 -24.19
C GLU A 675 9.93 -1.83 -22.89
N TRP A 676 8.91 -0.97 -22.76
CA TRP A 676 7.94 -1.01 -21.65
C TRP A 676 6.70 -1.85 -21.94
N VAL A 677 6.58 -2.38 -23.17
CA VAL A 677 5.40 -3.12 -23.64
C VAL A 677 5.71 -4.61 -23.67
N PHE A 678 4.95 -5.38 -22.89
CA PHE A 678 5.17 -6.79 -22.61
C PHE A 678 6.64 -7.05 -22.19
N PRO A 679 7.12 -6.46 -21.09
CA PRO A 679 8.55 -6.45 -20.74
C PRO A 679 9.17 -7.84 -20.57
N ARG A 680 8.36 -8.86 -20.23
CA ARG A 680 8.76 -10.28 -20.14
C ARG A 680 8.82 -11.00 -21.49
N LEU A 681 8.53 -10.33 -22.61
CA LEU A 681 8.62 -10.86 -23.98
C LEU A 681 9.71 -10.15 -24.78
N PRO A 682 10.27 -10.77 -25.84
CA PRO A 682 11.22 -10.09 -26.72
C PRO A 682 10.61 -8.83 -27.34
N ALA A 683 11.40 -7.75 -27.46
CA ALA A 683 10.97 -6.42 -27.93
C ALA A 683 10.25 -6.38 -29.30
N SER A 684 10.25 -7.48 -30.07
CA SER A 684 9.33 -7.68 -31.19
C SER A 684 7.85 -7.64 -30.79
N ALA A 685 7.47 -8.05 -29.58
CA ALA A 685 6.09 -7.99 -29.09
C ALA A 685 5.61 -6.53 -28.97
N GLY A 686 6.41 -5.68 -28.33
CA GLY A 686 6.15 -4.24 -28.26
C GLY A 686 6.07 -3.58 -29.64
N ARG A 687 6.99 -3.91 -30.56
CA ARG A 687 6.91 -3.42 -31.95
C ARG A 687 5.64 -3.86 -32.67
N VAL A 688 5.18 -5.09 -32.47
CA VAL A 688 3.92 -5.58 -33.06
C VAL A 688 2.72 -4.81 -32.50
N LEU A 689 2.70 -4.52 -31.18
CA LEU A 689 1.67 -3.66 -30.59
C LEU A 689 1.68 -2.28 -31.24
N SER A 690 2.83 -1.59 -31.28
CA SER A 690 2.93 -0.27 -31.91
C SER A 690 2.44 -0.26 -33.36
N GLY A 691 2.71 -1.33 -34.12
CA GLY A 691 2.18 -1.52 -35.47
C GLY A 691 0.64 -1.63 -35.53
N VAL A 692 0.03 -2.35 -34.59
CA VAL A 692 -1.45 -2.43 -34.45
C VAL A 692 -2.05 -1.06 -34.09
N LEU A 693 -1.41 -0.32 -33.19
CA LEU A 693 -1.90 1.00 -32.76
C LEU A 693 -1.79 2.02 -33.90
N ALA A 694 -0.63 2.12 -34.55
CA ALA A 694 -0.41 3.02 -35.69
C ALA A 694 -1.41 2.78 -36.83
N LEU A 695 -1.64 1.51 -37.22
CA LEU A 695 -2.60 1.17 -38.29
C LEU A 695 -4.06 1.46 -37.91
N SER A 696 -4.41 1.36 -36.64
CA SER A 696 -5.78 1.58 -36.20
C SER A 696 -6.13 3.06 -35.98
N ALA A 697 -5.14 3.94 -35.84
CA ALA A 697 -5.34 5.39 -35.69
C ALA A 697 -5.82 6.09 -36.99
N GLY A 698 -5.60 5.48 -38.16
CA GLY A 698 -5.97 6.04 -39.47
C GLY A 698 -7.35 5.66 -39.99
N GLY A 699 -8.20 5.00 -39.20
CA GLY A 699 -9.54 4.58 -39.61
C GLY A 699 -10.64 5.47 -39.04
N GLU A 700 -11.52 5.99 -39.91
CA GLU A 700 -12.78 6.61 -39.48
C GLU A 700 -13.78 5.52 -39.05
N GLY A 701 -14.25 5.61 -37.80
CA GLY A 701 -15.18 4.64 -37.22
C GLY A 701 -14.50 3.62 -36.29
N GLY A 702 -15.17 3.30 -35.18
CA GLY A 702 -14.62 2.44 -34.12
C GLY A 702 -14.15 1.07 -34.62
N ALA A 703 -13.00 0.64 -34.12
CA ALA A 703 -12.40 -0.67 -34.34
C ALA A 703 -11.95 -0.98 -35.79
N SER A 704 -10.95 -0.24 -36.26
CA SER A 704 -10.25 -0.44 -37.53
C SER A 704 -9.76 -1.88 -37.74
N ARG A 705 -10.03 -2.44 -38.93
CA ARG A 705 -9.46 -3.73 -39.36
C ARG A 705 -7.95 -3.57 -39.59
N VAL A 706 -7.17 -4.52 -39.09
CA VAL A 706 -5.71 -4.57 -39.30
C VAL A 706 -5.34 -5.90 -39.95
N THR A 707 -4.36 -5.90 -40.85
CA THR A 707 -3.90 -7.12 -41.52
C THR A 707 -2.55 -7.55 -40.98
N VAL A 708 -2.31 -8.87 -40.90
CA VAL A 708 -1.01 -9.43 -40.48
C VAL A 708 0.13 -8.95 -41.39
N ALA A 709 -0.15 -8.68 -42.67
CA ALA A 709 0.81 -8.06 -43.59
C ALA A 709 1.11 -6.61 -43.20
N GLY A 710 0.08 -5.76 -43.08
CA GLY A 710 0.26 -4.37 -42.68
C GLY A 710 0.98 -4.22 -41.34
N ILE A 711 0.61 -5.01 -40.32
CA ILE A 711 1.27 -4.97 -39.00
C ILE A 711 2.76 -5.30 -39.15
N ALA A 712 3.10 -6.36 -39.90
CA ALA A 712 4.49 -6.75 -40.14
C ALA A 712 5.30 -5.64 -40.85
N ASP A 713 4.70 -5.04 -41.87
CA ASP A 713 5.32 -3.99 -42.68
C ASP A 713 5.51 -2.69 -41.84
N THR A 714 4.54 -2.30 -41.02
CA THR A 714 4.63 -1.11 -40.12
C THR A 714 5.57 -1.31 -38.93
N SER A 715 5.70 -2.54 -38.39
CA SER A 715 6.51 -2.82 -37.20
C SER A 715 7.94 -3.32 -37.48
N GLY A 716 8.27 -3.56 -38.76
CA GLY A 716 9.59 -4.08 -39.16
C GLY A 716 9.88 -5.47 -38.59
N VAL A 717 8.86 -6.35 -38.54
CA VAL A 717 9.03 -7.77 -38.16
C VAL A 717 8.44 -8.70 -39.21
N SER A 718 8.73 -10.01 -39.12
CA SER A 718 8.15 -10.97 -40.05
C SER A 718 6.65 -11.18 -39.79
N ARG A 719 5.89 -11.53 -40.85
CA ARG A 719 4.48 -11.94 -40.72
C ARG A 719 4.29 -13.14 -39.79
N GLN A 720 5.32 -13.99 -39.61
CA GLN A 720 5.27 -15.08 -38.66
C GLN A 720 5.43 -14.57 -37.21
N THR A 721 6.31 -13.61 -36.98
CA THR A 721 6.46 -12.92 -35.68
C THR A 721 5.14 -12.30 -35.23
N VAL A 722 4.41 -11.63 -36.12
CA VAL A 722 3.06 -11.10 -35.82
C VAL A 722 2.11 -12.22 -35.39
N ARG A 723 2.08 -13.36 -36.10
CA ARG A 723 1.22 -14.51 -35.72
C ARG A 723 1.61 -15.15 -34.40
N ASN A 724 2.90 -15.24 -34.09
CA ASN A 724 3.39 -15.82 -32.83
C ASN A 724 2.89 -15.04 -31.60
N TYR A 725 2.63 -13.74 -31.71
CA TYR A 725 2.09 -12.90 -30.63
C TYR A 725 0.56 -12.72 -30.70
N ARG A 726 -0.16 -13.47 -31.56
CA ARG A 726 -1.62 -13.38 -31.69
C ARG A 726 -2.31 -13.52 -30.33
N ASP A 727 -2.04 -14.62 -29.65
CA ASP A 727 -2.84 -15.00 -28.48
C ASP A 727 -2.50 -14.11 -27.27
N VAL A 728 -1.26 -13.57 -27.21
CA VAL A 728 -0.85 -12.51 -26.28
C VAL A 728 -1.66 -11.23 -26.50
N LEU A 729 -1.77 -10.76 -27.76
CA LEU A 729 -2.50 -9.53 -28.09
C LEU A 729 -4.02 -9.69 -27.93
N VAL A 730 -4.55 -10.91 -28.05
CA VAL A 730 -5.95 -11.23 -27.74
C VAL A 730 -6.18 -11.23 -26.23
N ALA A 731 -5.32 -11.91 -25.46
CA ALA A 731 -5.41 -11.98 -24.00
C ALA A 731 -5.26 -10.60 -23.33
N ALA A 732 -4.40 -9.74 -23.88
CA ALA A 732 -4.22 -8.35 -23.42
C ALA A 732 -5.33 -7.38 -23.89
N GLY A 733 -6.43 -7.87 -24.49
CA GLY A 733 -7.55 -7.04 -24.94
C GLY A 733 -7.21 -6.08 -26.08
N VAL A 734 -6.10 -6.27 -26.79
CA VAL A 734 -5.65 -5.35 -27.84
C VAL A 734 -6.36 -5.62 -29.17
N VAL A 735 -6.43 -6.89 -29.56
CA VAL A 735 -7.00 -7.32 -30.84
C VAL A 735 -8.07 -8.40 -30.67
N ALA A 736 -9.14 -8.29 -31.46
CA ALA A 736 -10.08 -9.38 -31.68
C ALA A 736 -9.79 -10.03 -33.04
N VAL A 737 -9.92 -11.37 -33.11
CA VAL A 737 -9.71 -12.12 -34.35
C VAL A 737 -11.00 -12.83 -34.74
N GLY A 738 -11.60 -12.42 -35.86
CA GLY A 738 -12.85 -12.98 -36.38
C GLY A 738 -12.72 -13.50 -37.81
N SER A 739 -13.85 -13.95 -38.37
CA SER A 739 -13.95 -14.53 -39.72
C SER A 739 -13.39 -13.65 -40.85
N GLY A 740 -13.36 -12.33 -40.65
CA GLY A 740 -12.82 -11.37 -41.61
C GLY A 740 -11.58 -10.62 -41.11
N GLY A 741 -10.68 -11.29 -40.40
CA GLY A 741 -9.34 -10.79 -40.06
C GLY A 741 -9.18 -10.32 -38.61
N TRP A 742 -8.05 -9.63 -38.37
CA TRP A 742 -7.75 -9.03 -37.07
C TRP A 742 -8.37 -7.62 -37.00
N ARG A 743 -8.80 -7.23 -35.81
CA ARG A 743 -9.41 -5.93 -35.52
C ARG A 743 -8.76 -5.37 -34.26
N CYS A 744 -8.27 -4.14 -34.32
CA CYS A 744 -7.87 -3.44 -33.08
C CYS A 744 -9.14 -3.09 -32.31
N VAL A 745 -9.26 -3.56 -31.07
CA VAL A 745 -10.39 -3.22 -30.17
C VAL A 745 -9.97 -2.26 -29.06
N PHE A 746 -8.66 -2.11 -28.82
CA PHE A 746 -8.12 -1.15 -27.86
C PHE A 746 -8.45 0.30 -28.23
N GLY A 747 -9.12 1.00 -27.30
CA GLY A 747 -9.57 2.38 -27.51
C GLY A 747 -10.71 2.55 -28.51
N ALA A 748 -11.35 1.47 -28.96
CA ALA A 748 -12.59 1.58 -29.74
C ALA A 748 -13.72 2.08 -28.83
N ALA A 749 -14.53 3.03 -29.33
CA ALA A 749 -15.73 3.45 -28.61
C ALA A 749 -16.67 2.25 -28.45
N GLY A 750 -17.14 2.00 -27.23
CA GLY A 750 -17.99 0.86 -26.91
C GLY A 750 -19.26 0.86 -27.76
N SER A 751 -19.55 -0.28 -28.39
CA SER A 751 -20.88 -0.59 -28.88
C SER A 751 -21.70 -1.14 -27.72
N ASP A 752 -22.78 -0.45 -27.35
CA ASP A 752 -23.80 -0.99 -26.45
C ASP A 752 -24.31 -2.34 -26.96
N GLY A 753 -24.60 -3.26 -26.03
CA GLY A 753 -25.35 -4.48 -26.29
C GLY A 753 -24.56 -5.63 -26.90
N CYS A 754 -24.11 -6.56 -26.05
CA CYS A 754 -23.81 -7.92 -26.49
C CYS A 754 -25.12 -8.63 -26.83
N GLY A 755 -25.58 -8.47 -28.07
CA GLY A 755 -26.72 -9.21 -28.61
C GLY A 755 -26.38 -10.70 -28.72
N SER A 756 -27.12 -11.53 -28.00
CA SER A 756 -26.97 -12.98 -28.01
C SER A 756 -27.36 -13.57 -29.37
N ASP A 757 -26.41 -14.21 -30.04
CA ASP A 757 -26.68 -15.16 -31.14
C ASP A 757 -25.96 -16.49 -30.88
N ALA A 758 -26.41 -17.18 -29.82
CA ALA A 758 -26.18 -18.62 -29.68
C ALA A 758 -27.25 -19.34 -30.50
N GLY A 759 -26.82 -20.13 -31.49
CA GLY A 759 -27.72 -20.60 -32.55
C GLY A 759 -28.78 -21.61 -32.11
N THR A 760 -29.94 -21.55 -32.76
CA THR A 760 -30.87 -22.70 -32.88
C THR A 760 -31.16 -22.96 -34.35
N GLY A 761 -30.66 -24.08 -34.86
CA GLY A 761 -31.00 -24.59 -36.19
C GLY A 761 -31.83 -25.86 -36.08
N VAL A 762 -33.14 -25.77 -36.32
CA VAL A 762 -33.99 -26.87 -36.79
C VAL A 762 -34.98 -26.28 -37.79
N GLY A 763 -35.06 -26.85 -38.99
CA GLY A 763 -35.81 -26.26 -40.10
C GLY A 763 -37.18 -26.87 -40.35
N ALA A 764 -37.97 -26.17 -41.17
CA ALA A 764 -39.06 -26.72 -41.98
C ALA A 764 -39.14 -25.92 -43.29
N GLY A 765 -39.39 -26.60 -44.42
CA GLY A 765 -39.34 -26.00 -45.76
C GLY A 765 -40.70 -25.54 -46.32
N SER A 766 -40.68 -25.18 -47.61
CA SER A 766 -41.78 -24.61 -48.41
C SER A 766 -42.16 -23.17 -48.03
N GLY A 767 -42.44 -22.26 -48.98
CA GLY A 767 -42.30 -22.34 -50.43
C GLY A 767 -42.79 -21.04 -51.11
N SER A 768 -42.27 -20.76 -52.31
CA SER A 768 -42.80 -19.87 -53.37
C SER A 768 -43.77 -18.72 -52.99
N GLN A 769 -43.37 -17.46 -53.22
CA GLN A 769 -43.96 -16.67 -54.32
C GLN A 769 -43.25 -15.32 -54.57
N CYS A 770 -43.35 -14.85 -55.81
CA CYS A 770 -42.85 -13.55 -56.28
C CYS A 770 -43.77 -12.39 -55.84
N GLY A 771 -43.24 -11.18 -55.70
CA GLY A 771 -44.03 -9.96 -55.56
C GLY A 771 -43.17 -8.70 -55.69
N ALA A 772 -43.40 -7.90 -56.72
CA ALA A 772 -42.57 -6.73 -57.04
C ALA A 772 -43.18 -5.42 -56.51
N GLY A 773 -42.29 -4.51 -56.09
CA GLY A 773 -42.39 -3.07 -56.33
C GLY A 773 -43.48 -2.26 -55.62
N ARG A 774 -43.05 -1.40 -54.70
CA ARG A 774 -43.01 0.06 -54.97
C ARG A 774 -41.96 0.75 -54.12
#